data_AF-A0A0W1L9E8-F1
#
_entry.id   AF-A0A0W1L9E8-F1
#
_cell.length_a   1.000
_cell.length_b   1.000
_cell.length_c   1.000
_cell.angle_alpha   90.00
_cell.angle_beta   90.00
_cell.angle_gamma   90.00
#
_symmetry.space_group_name_H-M   'P 1'
#
loop_
_entity.id
_entity.type
_entity.pdbx_description
1 polymer ?
#
loop_
_entity_poly.entity_id
_entity_poly.type
_entity_poly.pdbx_seq_one_letter_code
_entity_poly.pdbx_strand_id
1 'polypeptide(L)'
;MKKLLILLFFICPLHAEIFSSENLMYSPNKSQVSLSPDGRWISFIELQTDKTTNLNIIDTHTLKVHSMLQLEEKSRFYNYEWLDNNHVLLRINNHKKKDFNLIANITEGEGDSKPPLIQKRVEAKGYLVSRLINDTKHILFAKETKGETSLYKVPIESLYSNDFAIYSPVEAGLKGADTYFYDDHKQQLFTVKLDLETESLAFFYKTLGTEKWLPFFTITDADYQFLPIGFINQHSVAVITNKNSDKSQVSTFDVRTQTITGTLYAHPKYDIQSAELNSKGKLVSASYIQHGKYTTHYFEDEYSNLHNSIANALEGEQFFWMSSSLDGNLNLLFNHSATEPGKYYLYNAQNNKLELLFSISKMENVQYAKTTFFNFEANDSTSLEGYLTTPNQDDKKVLLVMPHGGPIGVRESDEFNPEVQYLASRGFSILQVNFRGSAGFGKDFLESGVGQFGNLIEQDISAAVAHVRSQNDYKHTCSIGSSYGGYSAVMLAIKHPDIYECVIAGFGIYDLPLLYNASNYALTEDYREFVTRTVGEYSQDLQNISPVYQAKSLKAPILIIAGKQDDTSGFEQSNRFYYVLNKLGHDVEKAFFKYSGHGHNNWYYDQVEIALVSDFLQRKLKLKEVVKSNTESEREALKHDHILLADTFNSSRVDTSLKDKSFNYYKLAADFDHDRATFNVGSYYHRGQNTAIDINKAIDYYTRSANLGYINAQERLGFIYSVSQLVTPDYAKAAKHFKAVFDEEQSVINAFKLAMIHCIANDETKDINECFSLLNTYGDKVDTNTREDIRELLAIMMLEGEYSDTELRTLQTTLKTVFGLDFDTTEISIERSGLFQLVLSDKYNGRSEVEQLSKLDNFVYKLDSKQRFGVEFTLDRKGLDSRRDGLVVFTKWYFTPDDPNQNEYVYYQTLWGNPFSEWSTVRTLDETSVPGKWQLTIMGSNQATLYEKTFTVSAVN
;
A
#
# COMPACT_ATOMS: atom_id res chain seq x y z
N MET A 1 21.50 39.00 42.95
CA MET A 1 22.26 38.72 41.70
C MET A 1 21.90 37.31 41.24
N LYS A 2 20.71 37.08 40.67
CA LYS A 2 20.47 36.95 39.22
C LYS A 2 21.63 36.26 38.48
N LYS A 3 21.56 34.93 38.37
CA LYS A 3 22.12 34.18 37.23
C LYS A 3 20.93 33.67 36.43
N LEU A 4 20.71 34.33 35.30
CA LEU A 4 19.72 34.03 34.28
C LEU A 4 20.32 32.88 33.44
N LEU A 5 19.76 31.68 33.55
CA LEU A 5 20.02 30.62 32.57
C LEU A 5 19.08 30.89 31.39
N ILE A 6 19.62 31.37 30.28
CA ILE A 6 18.89 31.52 29.03
C ILE A 6 18.77 30.11 28.43
N LEU A 7 17.59 29.49 28.56
CA LEU A 7 17.20 28.41 27.67
C LEU A 7 17.05 29.01 26.28
N LEU A 8 17.99 28.71 25.38
CA LEU A 8 17.79 28.88 23.94
C LEU A 8 16.71 27.88 23.51
N PHE A 9 15.45 28.28 23.60
CA PHE A 9 14.41 27.70 22.75
C PHE A 9 14.78 28.09 21.32
N PHE A 10 15.36 27.14 20.56
CA PHE A 10 15.28 27.20 19.11
C PHE A 10 13.80 27.10 18.77
N ILE A 11 13.16 28.26 18.62
CA ILE A 11 11.87 28.37 17.94
C ILE A 11 12.19 28.08 16.48
N CYS A 12 12.19 26.80 16.08
CA CYS A 12 12.01 26.47 14.67
C CYS A 12 10.68 27.11 14.28
N PRO A 13 10.64 28.04 13.31
CA PRO A 13 9.36 28.54 12.85
C PRO A 13 8.61 27.33 12.27
N LEU A 14 7.41 27.08 12.80
CA LEU A 14 6.43 26.21 12.15
C LEU A 14 6.19 26.81 10.77
N HIS A 15 6.76 26.21 9.73
CA HIS A 15 6.47 26.58 8.35
C HIS A 15 5.33 25.69 7.87
N ALA A 16 4.39 26.27 7.14
CA ALA A 16 3.52 25.48 6.29
C ALA A 16 4.38 24.94 5.15
N GLU A 17 4.26 23.65 4.84
CA GLU A 17 5.09 22.96 3.84
C GLU A 17 4.20 22.12 2.93
N ILE A 18 4.67 21.82 1.71
CA ILE A 18 4.08 20.81 0.84
C ILE A 18 4.32 19.43 1.47
N PHE A 19 3.24 18.69 1.74
CA PHE A 19 3.37 17.38 2.36
C PHE A 19 3.66 16.28 1.33
N SER A 20 4.61 15.41 1.67
CA SER A 20 4.87 14.17 0.92
C SER A 20 3.74 13.16 1.17
N SER A 21 3.20 12.56 0.11
CA SER A 21 2.21 11.50 0.22
C SER A 21 2.78 10.27 0.96
N GLU A 22 4.08 9.99 0.87
CA GLU A 22 4.73 8.89 1.62
C GLU A 22 4.67 9.07 3.16
N ASN A 23 4.63 10.33 3.60
CA ASN A 23 4.60 10.70 5.01
C ASN A 23 3.19 11.00 5.53
N LEU A 24 2.18 11.08 4.65
CA LEU A 24 0.77 11.23 5.00
C LEU A 24 -0.02 9.93 4.90
N MET A 25 0.25 9.14 3.86
CA MET A 25 -0.49 7.95 3.48
C MET A 25 0.37 6.73 3.79
N TYR A 26 0.35 6.30 5.05
CA TYR A 26 1.11 5.15 5.55
C TYR A 26 0.40 4.50 6.74
N SER A 27 0.78 3.26 7.04
CA SER A 27 0.35 2.60 8.27
C SER A 27 1.31 2.95 9.41
N PRO A 28 0.83 3.50 10.54
CA PRO A 28 1.64 3.69 11.73
C PRO A 28 2.38 2.42 12.13
N ASN A 29 3.65 2.56 12.52
CA ASN A 29 4.42 1.41 12.99
C ASN A 29 4.02 0.98 14.41
N LYS A 30 3.45 1.88 15.22
CA LYS A 30 2.96 1.60 16.57
C LYS A 30 1.44 1.49 16.60
N SER A 31 0.91 0.47 17.29
CA SER A 31 -0.54 0.23 17.38
C SER A 31 -0.92 -0.59 18.62
N GLN A 32 -2.24 -0.76 18.84
CA GLN A 32 -2.82 -1.54 19.95
C GLN A 32 -2.22 -1.16 21.30
N VAL A 33 -2.26 0.11 21.69
CA VAL A 33 -1.69 0.56 22.97
C VAL A 33 -2.66 0.26 24.12
N SER A 34 -2.18 -0.32 25.22
CA SER A 34 -3.03 -0.74 26.34
C SER A 34 -2.33 -0.60 27.69
N LEU A 35 -3.07 -0.17 28.71
CA LEU A 35 -2.60 -0.03 30.08
C LEU A 35 -2.89 -1.29 30.91
N SER A 36 -1.94 -1.73 31.74
CA SER A 36 -2.16 -2.81 32.72
C SER A 36 -3.22 -2.40 33.76
N PRO A 37 -3.92 -3.35 34.39
CA PRO A 37 -5.00 -3.03 35.33
C PRO A 37 -4.57 -2.14 36.51
N ASP A 38 -3.35 -2.28 37.01
CA ASP A 38 -2.78 -1.42 38.06
C ASP A 38 -2.11 -0.13 37.53
N GLY A 39 -2.02 0.03 36.22
CA GLY A 39 -1.37 1.17 35.58
C GLY A 39 0.16 1.14 35.61
N ARG A 40 0.79 0.04 36.03
CA ARG A 40 2.26 -0.09 36.08
C ARG A 40 2.90 -0.15 34.69
N TRP A 41 2.23 -0.78 33.74
CA TRP A 41 2.77 -1.08 32.42
C TRP A 41 1.86 -0.56 31.30
N ILE A 42 2.46 0.02 30.26
CA ILE A 42 1.77 0.30 28.99
C ILE A 42 2.36 -0.61 27.93
N SER A 43 1.55 -1.47 27.32
CA SER A 43 1.98 -2.31 26.20
C SER A 43 1.59 -1.69 24.87
N PHE A 44 2.35 -1.99 23.82
CA PHE A 44 2.02 -1.64 22.44
C PHE A 44 2.73 -2.54 21.44
N ILE A 45 2.13 -2.71 20.26
CA ILE A 45 2.76 -3.40 19.13
C ILE A 45 3.56 -2.40 18.31
N GLU A 46 4.77 -2.79 17.88
CA GLU A 46 5.62 -2.02 16.97
C GLU A 46 6.17 -2.86 15.82
N LEU A 47 5.88 -2.44 14.59
CA LEU A 47 6.50 -2.96 13.37
C LEU A 47 7.89 -2.35 13.20
N GLN A 48 8.91 -3.22 13.14
CA GLN A 48 10.30 -2.85 12.98
C GLN A 48 10.66 -2.65 11.50
N THR A 49 11.80 -1.99 11.25
CA THR A 49 12.32 -1.74 9.90
C THR A 49 12.65 -3.01 9.12
N ASP A 50 13.04 -4.08 9.82
CA ASP A 50 13.29 -5.41 9.26
C ASP A 50 11.99 -6.23 9.03
N LYS A 51 10.82 -5.60 9.18
CA LYS A 51 9.48 -6.20 9.05
C LYS A 51 9.13 -7.24 10.12
N THR A 52 9.93 -7.37 11.17
CA THR A 52 9.54 -8.10 12.38
C THR A 52 8.58 -7.26 13.22
N THR A 53 7.77 -7.93 14.05
CA THR A 53 6.81 -7.24 14.93
C THR A 53 7.18 -7.49 16.38
N ASN A 54 7.27 -6.41 17.15
CA ASN A 54 7.54 -6.44 18.58
C ASN A 54 6.28 -6.14 19.37
N LEU A 55 6.08 -6.86 20.47
CA LEU A 55 5.31 -6.35 21.60
C LEU A 55 6.31 -5.68 22.55
N ASN A 56 6.06 -4.41 22.84
CA ASN A 56 6.85 -3.60 23.76
C ASN A 56 6.02 -3.26 24.99
N ILE A 57 6.71 -2.91 26.08
CA ILE A 57 6.13 -2.38 27.31
C ILE A 57 6.85 -1.10 27.75
N ILE A 58 6.12 -0.19 28.36
CA ILE A 58 6.62 1.03 29.00
C ILE A 58 6.35 0.94 30.48
N ASP A 59 7.38 1.13 31.29
CA ASP A 59 7.25 1.32 32.74
C ASP A 59 6.71 2.74 33.01
N THR A 60 5.56 2.88 33.65
CA THR A 60 4.93 4.20 33.85
C THR A 60 5.62 5.10 34.87
N HIS A 61 6.52 4.56 35.70
CA HIS A 61 7.33 5.37 36.64
C HIS A 61 8.59 5.92 35.98
N THR A 62 9.23 5.14 35.10
CA THR A 62 10.50 5.53 34.46
C THR A 62 10.34 6.02 33.02
N LEU A 63 9.18 5.75 32.39
CA LEU A 63 8.88 5.94 30.97
C LEU A 63 9.84 5.22 30.02
N LYS A 64 10.57 4.21 30.52
CA LYS A 64 11.48 3.41 29.70
C LYS A 64 10.72 2.34 28.92
N VAL A 65 11.09 2.22 27.65
CA VAL A 65 10.55 1.20 26.73
C VAL A 65 11.42 -0.06 26.80
N HIS A 66 10.77 -1.21 26.95
CA HIS A 66 11.41 -2.52 26.91
C HIS A 66 10.71 -3.42 25.88
N SER A 67 11.49 -4.12 25.06
CA SER A 67 10.95 -5.15 24.16
C SER A 67 10.60 -6.42 24.93
N MET A 68 9.33 -6.81 24.89
CA MET A 68 8.78 -7.97 25.57
C MET A 68 8.93 -9.23 24.72
N LEU A 69 8.46 -9.18 23.46
CA LEU A 69 8.55 -10.32 22.54
C LEU A 69 8.70 -9.81 21.11
N GLN A 70 9.71 -10.34 20.40
CA GLN A 70 9.88 -10.14 18.96
C GLN A 70 9.43 -11.40 18.23
N LEU A 71 8.59 -11.22 17.20
CA LEU A 71 8.16 -12.30 16.31
C LEU A 71 9.08 -12.41 15.09
N GLU A 72 9.16 -13.61 14.52
CA GLU A 72 9.81 -13.83 13.22
C GLU A 72 9.13 -13.03 12.10
N GLU A 73 9.88 -12.77 11.02
CA GLU A 73 9.36 -12.12 9.82
C GLU A 73 8.07 -12.79 9.33
N LYS A 74 7.07 -11.98 8.94
CA LYS A 74 5.72 -12.39 8.49
C LYS A 74 4.81 -13.01 9.55
N SER A 75 5.28 -13.28 10.77
CA SER A 75 4.39 -13.59 11.89
C SER A 75 3.79 -12.30 12.44
N ARG A 76 2.56 -12.36 12.95
CA ARG A 76 1.85 -11.17 13.46
C ARG A 76 1.10 -11.50 14.74
N PHE A 77 1.02 -10.50 15.63
CA PHE A 77 0.05 -10.55 16.72
C PHE A 77 -1.34 -10.32 16.12
N TYR A 78 -2.28 -11.21 16.41
CA TYR A 78 -3.69 -11.01 16.07
C TYR A 78 -4.27 -9.93 16.98
N ASN A 79 -4.12 -10.16 18.29
CA ASN A 79 -4.40 -9.22 19.37
C ASN A 79 -3.67 -9.68 20.64
N TYR A 80 -3.77 -8.87 21.68
CA TYR A 80 -3.40 -9.28 23.03
C TYR A 80 -4.32 -8.65 24.08
N GLU A 81 -4.34 -9.22 25.27
CA GLU A 81 -5.12 -8.71 26.41
C GLU A 81 -4.38 -8.93 27.74
N TRP A 82 -4.46 -7.94 28.64
CA TRP A 82 -3.98 -8.08 30.01
C TRP A 82 -4.92 -8.98 30.81
N LEU A 83 -4.40 -10.09 31.35
CA LEU A 83 -5.15 -11.00 32.21
C LEU A 83 -5.20 -10.49 33.66
N ASP A 84 -4.08 -9.93 34.12
CA ASP A 84 -3.92 -9.28 35.41
C ASP A 84 -2.82 -8.20 35.29
N ASN A 85 -2.22 -7.78 36.40
CA ASN A 85 -1.19 -6.76 36.44
C ASN A 85 0.11 -7.13 35.69
N ASN A 86 0.40 -8.42 35.55
CA ASN A 86 1.70 -8.93 35.11
C ASN A 86 1.61 -9.91 33.94
N HIS A 87 0.44 -10.48 33.68
CA HIS A 87 0.22 -11.49 32.65
C HIS A 87 -0.50 -10.91 31.43
N VAL A 88 0.09 -11.12 30.25
CA VAL A 88 -0.51 -10.77 28.96
C VAL A 88 -0.79 -12.05 28.17
N LEU A 89 -2.04 -12.22 27.72
CA LEU A 89 -2.41 -13.25 26.76
C LEU A 89 -2.19 -12.73 25.34
N LEU A 90 -1.35 -13.44 24.59
CA LEU A 90 -0.95 -13.13 23.23
C LEU A 90 -1.56 -14.15 22.28
N ARG A 91 -2.24 -13.68 21.23
CA ARG A 91 -2.72 -14.54 20.13
C ARG A 91 -1.85 -14.27 18.90
N ILE A 92 -1.12 -15.29 18.44
CA ILE A 92 -0.10 -15.12 17.40
C ILE A 92 -0.50 -15.91 16.17
N ASN A 93 -0.56 -15.21 15.03
CA ASN A 93 -0.62 -15.83 13.72
C ASN A 93 0.81 -16.10 13.23
N ASN A 94 1.09 -17.37 12.93
CA ASN A 94 2.41 -17.77 12.46
C ASN A 94 2.34 -18.19 11.01
N HIS A 95 3.00 -17.45 10.12
CA HIS A 95 2.95 -17.76 8.68
C HIS A 95 3.48 -19.18 8.34
N LYS A 96 4.34 -19.78 9.18
CA LYS A 96 4.94 -21.11 8.93
C LYS A 96 4.30 -22.23 9.76
N LYS A 97 3.52 -21.92 10.81
CA LYS A 97 2.99 -22.89 11.79
C LYS A 97 1.50 -22.66 12.02
N LYS A 98 0.86 -23.51 12.81
CA LYS A 98 -0.51 -23.23 13.29
C LYS A 98 -0.48 -22.08 14.29
N ASP A 99 -1.49 -21.23 14.22
CA ASP A 99 -1.76 -20.17 15.19
C ASP A 99 -1.76 -20.73 16.61
N PHE A 100 -1.25 -19.94 17.55
CA PHE A 100 -1.12 -20.37 18.93
C PHE A 100 -1.25 -19.19 19.89
N ASN A 101 -1.62 -19.52 21.12
CA ASN A 101 -1.74 -18.58 22.22
C ASN A 101 -0.56 -18.74 23.16
N LEU A 102 -0.09 -17.62 23.72
CA LEU A 102 1.01 -17.56 24.67
C LEU A 102 0.63 -16.64 25.81
N ILE A 103 0.97 -17.02 27.04
CA ILE A 103 0.91 -16.13 28.20
C ILE A 103 2.32 -15.71 28.53
N ALA A 104 2.51 -14.40 28.66
CA ALA A 104 3.77 -13.81 29.03
C ALA A 104 3.61 -13.11 30.37
N ASN A 105 4.42 -13.53 31.35
CA ASN A 105 4.46 -13.00 32.71
C ASN A 105 5.65 -12.06 32.86
N ILE A 106 5.37 -10.81 33.21
CA ILE A 106 6.33 -9.75 33.47
C ILE A 106 6.58 -9.68 34.97
N THR A 107 7.84 -9.87 35.37
CA THR A 107 8.24 -9.69 36.77
C THR A 107 9.05 -8.39 36.92
N GLU A 108 8.97 -7.75 38.08
CA GLU A 108 9.78 -6.56 38.36
C GLU A 108 11.28 -6.89 38.33
N GLY A 109 12.05 -6.09 37.58
CA GLY A 109 13.51 -6.15 37.57
C GLY A 109 14.13 -5.31 38.69
N GLU A 110 15.42 -5.50 38.94
CA GLU A 110 16.15 -4.63 39.87
C GLU A 110 16.50 -3.29 39.18
N GLY A 111 16.00 -2.18 39.73
CA GLY A 111 16.28 -0.83 39.24
C GLY A 111 15.81 -0.60 37.80
N ASP A 112 16.73 -0.15 36.94
CA ASP A 112 16.48 0.20 35.53
C ASP A 112 16.67 -0.98 34.55
N SER A 113 16.82 -2.21 35.06
CA SER A 113 17.08 -3.39 34.24
C SER A 113 15.84 -3.82 33.46
N LYS A 114 16.05 -4.52 32.32
CA LYS A 114 14.96 -5.12 31.54
C LYS A 114 14.18 -6.09 32.45
N PRO A 115 12.85 -5.95 32.58
CA PRO A 115 12.06 -6.83 33.44
C PRO A 115 12.20 -8.29 32.96
N PRO A 116 12.46 -9.26 33.86
CA PRO A 116 12.48 -10.66 33.47
C PRO A 116 11.12 -11.09 32.94
N LEU A 117 11.15 -11.94 31.90
CA LEU A 117 9.96 -12.39 31.21
C LEU A 117 9.91 -13.90 31.16
N ILE A 118 8.79 -14.47 31.60
CA ILE A 118 8.51 -15.90 31.52
C ILE A 118 7.38 -16.12 30.53
N GLN A 119 7.63 -16.90 29.49
CA GLN A 119 6.67 -17.20 28.44
C GLN A 119 6.20 -18.66 28.54
N LYS A 120 4.89 -18.86 28.48
CA LYS A 120 4.26 -20.18 28.53
C LYS A 120 3.23 -20.32 27.42
N ARG A 121 3.31 -21.39 26.64
CA ARG A 121 2.28 -21.70 25.62
C ARG A 121 0.98 -22.08 26.32
N VAL A 122 -0.14 -21.60 25.79
CA VAL A 122 -1.47 -21.98 26.27
C VAL A 122 -1.87 -23.29 25.60
N GLU A 123 -2.01 -24.34 26.41
CA GLU A 123 -2.43 -25.68 25.96
C GLU A 123 -3.95 -25.86 26.08
N ALA A 124 -4.61 -25.04 26.91
CA ALA A 124 -6.06 -25.04 27.04
C ALA A 124 -6.75 -24.51 25.78
N LYS A 125 -7.70 -25.28 25.24
CA LYS A 125 -8.60 -24.81 24.18
C LYS A 125 -9.78 -24.06 24.78
N GLY A 126 -10.02 -22.84 24.29
CA GLY A 126 -11.05 -21.96 24.79
C GLY A 126 -10.68 -20.49 24.69
N TYR A 127 -11.41 -19.63 25.40
CA TYR A 127 -11.15 -18.19 25.46
C TYR A 127 -11.48 -17.60 26.85
N LEU A 128 -10.88 -16.44 27.14
CA LEU A 128 -11.15 -15.68 28.36
C LEU A 128 -12.55 -15.07 28.30
N VAL A 129 -13.32 -15.21 29.39
CA VAL A 129 -14.64 -14.59 29.53
C VAL A 129 -14.59 -13.39 30.47
N SER A 130 -13.85 -13.49 31.57
CA SER A 130 -13.57 -12.34 32.45
C SER A 130 -12.29 -12.58 33.27
N ARG A 131 -11.61 -11.48 33.60
CA ARG A 131 -10.48 -11.42 34.54
C ARG A 131 -10.89 -11.43 36.02
N LEU A 132 -12.19 -11.38 36.31
CA LEU A 132 -12.77 -11.31 37.65
C LEU A 132 -12.21 -10.17 38.52
N ILE A 133 -12.82 -8.98 38.41
CA ILE A 133 -12.32 -7.76 39.08
C ILE A 133 -12.20 -7.92 40.60
N ASN A 134 -13.04 -8.76 41.21
CA ASN A 134 -13.06 -9.01 42.66
C ASN A 134 -12.28 -10.28 43.09
N ASP A 135 -11.68 -11.03 42.16
CA ASP A 135 -10.90 -12.23 42.45
C ASP A 135 -9.68 -12.31 41.53
N THR A 136 -8.65 -11.55 41.88
CA THR A 136 -7.42 -11.43 41.07
C THR A 136 -6.58 -12.70 41.01
N LYS A 137 -6.96 -13.78 41.71
CA LYS A 137 -6.27 -15.07 41.67
C LYS A 137 -6.85 -16.02 40.64
N HIS A 138 -8.03 -15.70 40.11
CA HIS A 138 -8.75 -16.57 39.18
C HIS A 138 -9.25 -15.78 37.99
N ILE A 139 -9.41 -16.49 36.89
CA ILE A 139 -10.08 -16.01 35.69
C ILE A 139 -11.31 -16.86 35.44
N LEU A 140 -12.27 -16.30 34.72
CA LEU A 140 -13.37 -17.05 34.13
C LEU A 140 -13.02 -17.42 32.69
N PHE A 141 -12.88 -18.71 32.42
CA PHE A 141 -12.44 -19.24 31.13
C PHE A 141 -13.51 -20.15 30.53
N ALA A 142 -13.88 -19.91 29.28
CA ALA A 142 -14.76 -20.77 28.51
C ALA A 142 -13.94 -21.87 27.84
N LYS A 143 -14.12 -23.11 28.28
CA LYS A 143 -13.43 -24.29 27.74
C LYS A 143 -14.35 -25.06 26.81
N GLU A 144 -13.88 -25.30 25.59
CA GLU A 144 -14.62 -26.08 24.61
C GLU A 144 -14.22 -27.57 24.66
N THR A 145 -15.21 -28.46 24.78
CA THR A 145 -15.04 -29.91 24.80
C THR A 145 -16.10 -30.57 23.93
N LYS A 146 -15.70 -31.20 22.83
CA LYS A 146 -16.60 -31.90 21.87
C LYS A 146 -17.76 -31.03 21.35
N GLY A 147 -17.53 -29.73 21.16
CA GLY A 147 -18.55 -28.77 20.69
C GLY A 147 -19.48 -28.24 21.78
N GLU A 148 -19.25 -28.57 23.06
CA GLU A 148 -19.91 -27.96 24.20
C GLU A 148 -18.94 -27.05 24.96
N THR A 149 -19.43 -25.90 25.42
CA THR A 149 -18.61 -24.89 26.10
C THR A 149 -19.00 -24.82 27.57
N SER A 150 -18.07 -25.17 28.46
CA SER A 150 -18.24 -25.06 29.91
C SER A 150 -17.37 -23.93 30.45
N LEU A 151 -17.89 -23.19 31.42
CA LEU A 151 -17.21 -22.07 32.07
C LEU A 151 -16.53 -22.55 33.34
N TYR A 152 -15.25 -22.22 33.47
CA TYR A 152 -14.42 -22.59 34.61
C TYR A 152 -13.86 -21.35 35.28
N LYS A 153 -13.92 -21.33 36.61
CA LYS A 153 -13.18 -20.37 37.42
C LYS A 153 -11.88 -21.03 37.87
N VAL A 154 -10.76 -20.61 37.29
CA VAL A 154 -9.45 -21.28 37.44
C VAL A 154 -8.32 -20.27 37.59
N PRO A 155 -7.20 -20.64 38.22
CA PRO A 155 -6.00 -19.82 38.18
C PRO A 155 -5.41 -19.78 36.76
N ILE A 156 -4.63 -18.75 36.44
CA ILE A 156 -4.01 -18.55 35.11
C ILE A 156 -3.13 -19.75 34.74
N GLU A 157 -2.52 -20.40 35.74
CA GLU A 157 -1.73 -21.62 35.64
C GLU A 157 -2.42 -22.75 34.87
N SER A 158 -3.72 -22.88 35.04
CA SER A 158 -4.52 -23.92 34.38
C SER A 158 -4.56 -23.76 32.86
N LEU A 159 -4.33 -22.56 32.32
CA LEU A 159 -4.34 -22.32 30.88
C LEU A 159 -3.16 -22.97 30.17
N TYR A 160 -1.97 -22.95 30.78
CA TYR A 160 -0.78 -23.53 30.18
C TYR A 160 -0.52 -24.98 30.61
N SER A 161 -1.04 -25.43 31.75
CA SER A 161 -1.01 -26.87 32.10
C SER A 161 -2.14 -27.68 31.45
N ASN A 162 -3.24 -27.01 31.04
CA ASN A 162 -4.51 -27.62 30.65
C ASN A 162 -5.06 -28.60 31.71
N ASP A 163 -4.69 -28.41 32.98
CA ASP A 163 -5.20 -29.20 34.11
C ASP A 163 -6.50 -28.59 34.65
N PHE A 164 -7.60 -29.00 34.02
CA PHE A 164 -8.95 -28.65 34.44
C PHE A 164 -9.63 -29.78 35.23
N ALA A 165 -9.00 -30.96 35.36
CA ALA A 165 -9.66 -32.16 35.89
C ALA A 165 -10.01 -32.05 37.38
N ILE A 166 -9.26 -31.23 38.12
CA ILE A 166 -9.49 -30.97 39.55
C ILE A 166 -10.53 -29.86 39.79
N TYR A 167 -10.97 -29.16 38.74
CA TYR A 167 -11.93 -28.06 38.84
C TYR A 167 -13.29 -28.49 38.30
N SER A 168 -14.35 -28.22 39.06
CA SER A 168 -15.71 -28.35 38.54
C SER A 168 -16.08 -27.09 37.74
N PRO A 169 -16.77 -27.21 36.59
CA PRO A 169 -17.26 -26.04 35.88
C PRO A 169 -18.23 -25.26 36.77
N VAL A 170 -18.11 -23.93 36.76
CA VAL A 170 -19.04 -23.05 37.48
C VAL A 170 -20.36 -22.89 36.71
N GLU A 171 -20.34 -23.20 35.41
CA GLU A 171 -21.52 -23.22 34.54
C GLU A 171 -21.25 -24.18 33.36
N ALA A 172 -22.22 -25.04 33.04
CA ALA A 172 -22.10 -25.99 31.92
C ALA A 172 -22.29 -25.34 30.55
N GLY A 173 -22.74 -24.07 30.55
CA GLY A 173 -23.02 -23.30 29.36
C GLY A 173 -24.40 -23.61 28.79
N LEU A 174 -24.87 -22.73 27.94
CA LEU A 174 -26.08 -22.91 27.17
C LEU A 174 -25.73 -23.65 25.86
N LYS A 175 -26.31 -24.84 25.65
CA LYS A 175 -26.10 -25.63 24.43
C LYS A 175 -26.39 -24.80 23.17
N GLY A 176 -25.46 -24.75 22.21
CA GLY A 176 -25.57 -24.00 20.96
C GLY A 176 -25.28 -22.50 21.08
N ALA A 177 -24.81 -22.04 22.24
CA ALA A 177 -24.24 -20.72 22.40
C ALA A 177 -22.91 -20.59 21.64
N ASP A 178 -22.69 -19.42 21.07
CA ASP A 178 -21.44 -19.07 20.37
C ASP A 178 -20.40 -18.50 21.37
N THR A 179 -20.72 -17.36 21.98
CA THR A 179 -19.80 -16.62 22.86
C THR A 179 -20.41 -16.30 24.23
N TYR A 180 -19.59 -16.27 25.29
CA TYR A 180 -19.99 -15.83 26.65
C TYR A 180 -19.32 -14.52 27.07
N PHE A 181 -20.08 -13.70 27.78
CA PHE A 181 -19.62 -12.46 28.42
C PHE A 181 -20.04 -12.46 29.89
N TYR A 182 -19.35 -11.66 30.72
CA TYR A 182 -19.64 -11.59 32.16
C TYR A 182 -19.59 -10.16 32.69
N ASP A 183 -20.64 -9.75 33.40
CA ASP A 183 -20.69 -8.53 34.20
C ASP A 183 -20.29 -8.86 35.64
N ASP A 184 -19.07 -8.45 36.00
CA ASP A 184 -18.48 -8.65 37.32
C ASP A 184 -19.24 -7.97 38.47
N HIS A 185 -19.85 -6.81 38.21
CA HIS A 185 -20.54 -6.04 39.25
C HIS A 185 -21.90 -6.64 39.62
N LYS A 186 -22.57 -7.23 38.63
CA LYS A 186 -23.90 -7.82 38.80
C LYS A 186 -23.89 -9.35 38.85
N GLN A 187 -22.72 -9.96 38.63
CA GLN A 187 -22.52 -11.42 38.52
C GLN A 187 -23.43 -12.06 37.47
N GLN A 188 -23.55 -11.40 36.32
CA GLN A 188 -24.42 -11.84 35.24
C GLN A 188 -23.60 -12.36 34.06
N LEU A 189 -23.93 -13.57 33.62
CA LEU A 189 -23.46 -14.14 32.38
C LEU A 189 -24.40 -13.77 31.23
N PHE A 190 -23.81 -13.53 30.08
CA PHE A 190 -24.51 -13.34 28.82
C PHE A 190 -24.00 -14.33 27.79
N THR A 191 -24.88 -14.70 26.87
CA THR A 191 -24.48 -15.45 25.70
C THR A 191 -25.39 -15.16 24.52
N VAL A 192 -24.91 -15.47 23.32
CA VAL A 192 -25.65 -15.31 22.08
C VAL A 192 -25.74 -16.65 21.36
N LYS A 193 -26.89 -16.91 20.77
CA LYS A 193 -27.15 -18.02 19.86
C LYS A 193 -27.46 -17.49 18.48
N LEU A 194 -26.73 -17.99 17.49
CA LEU A 194 -27.09 -17.84 16.10
C LEU A 194 -28.08 -18.94 15.73
N ASP A 195 -29.26 -18.53 15.28
CA ASP A 195 -30.22 -19.41 14.61
C ASP A 195 -30.08 -19.22 13.10
N LEU A 196 -29.53 -20.23 12.43
CA LEU A 196 -29.29 -20.22 10.98
C LEU A 196 -30.57 -20.43 10.17
N GLU A 197 -31.64 -20.97 10.76
CA GLU A 197 -32.92 -21.16 10.04
C GLU A 197 -33.73 -19.86 10.00
N THR A 198 -33.67 -19.09 11.08
CA THR A 198 -34.40 -17.81 11.20
C THR A 198 -33.52 -16.58 10.99
N GLU A 199 -32.23 -16.80 10.68
CA GLU A 199 -31.20 -15.76 10.55
C GLU A 199 -31.21 -14.76 11.72
N SER A 200 -31.45 -15.27 12.93
CA SER A 200 -31.65 -14.45 14.13
C SER A 200 -30.54 -14.67 15.16
N LEU A 201 -30.24 -13.61 15.92
CA LEU A 201 -29.35 -13.64 17.07
C LEU A 201 -30.18 -13.57 18.34
N ALA A 202 -30.35 -14.71 19.01
CA ALA A 202 -31.04 -14.80 20.28
C ALA A 202 -30.03 -14.68 21.43
N PHE A 203 -30.15 -13.61 22.20
CA PHE A 203 -29.35 -13.36 23.39
C PHE A 203 -30.02 -13.94 24.62
N PHE A 204 -29.20 -14.49 25.51
CA PHE A 204 -29.61 -15.05 26.78
C PHE A 204 -28.75 -14.47 27.90
N TYR A 205 -29.33 -14.40 29.08
CA TYR A 205 -28.61 -13.98 30.27
C TYR A 205 -28.96 -14.89 31.46
N LYS A 206 -28.08 -14.88 32.45
CA LYS A 206 -28.22 -15.69 33.65
C LYS A 206 -27.41 -15.09 34.80
N THR A 207 -27.97 -15.07 36.01
CA THR A 207 -27.17 -14.83 37.23
C THR A 207 -26.36 -16.07 37.55
N LEU A 208 -25.04 -15.93 37.71
CA LEU A 208 -24.15 -17.06 37.98
C LEU A 208 -24.62 -17.84 39.23
N GLY A 209 -24.70 -19.17 39.11
CA GLY A 209 -25.17 -20.05 40.18
C GLY A 209 -26.68 -20.31 40.22
N THR A 210 -27.49 -19.61 39.42
CA THR A 210 -28.90 -19.99 39.21
C THR A 210 -29.01 -21.20 38.28
N GLU A 211 -30.19 -21.81 38.10
CA GLU A 211 -30.33 -22.96 37.20
C GLU A 211 -30.63 -22.54 35.75
N LYS A 212 -31.49 -21.54 35.54
CA LYS A 212 -32.13 -21.29 34.24
C LYS A 212 -31.52 -20.11 33.48
N TRP A 213 -31.14 -20.34 32.22
CA TRP A 213 -30.88 -19.27 31.25
C TRP A 213 -32.20 -18.63 30.81
N LEU A 214 -32.25 -17.31 30.82
CA LEU A 214 -33.43 -16.54 30.42
C LEU A 214 -33.17 -15.86 29.07
N PRO A 215 -34.13 -15.86 28.14
CA PRO A 215 -34.01 -15.09 26.92
C PRO A 215 -33.99 -13.60 27.27
N PHE A 216 -33.03 -12.87 26.70
CA PHE A 216 -32.80 -11.44 26.90
C PHE A 216 -33.45 -10.63 25.77
N PHE A 217 -33.10 -10.95 24.53
CA PHE A 217 -33.53 -10.22 23.34
C PHE A 217 -33.20 -11.06 22.11
N THR A 218 -33.99 -10.92 21.04
CA THR A 218 -33.66 -11.52 19.74
C THR A 218 -33.56 -10.42 18.71
N ILE A 219 -32.41 -10.33 18.05
CA ILE A 219 -32.26 -9.55 16.83
C ILE A 219 -32.72 -10.44 15.69
N THR A 220 -33.81 -10.04 15.05
CA THR A 220 -34.21 -10.47 13.70
C THR A 220 -33.77 -9.42 12.70
N ASP A 221 -34.03 -9.66 11.42
CA ASP A 221 -33.86 -8.64 10.38
C ASP A 221 -34.71 -7.40 10.73
N ALA A 222 -34.05 -6.39 11.30
CA ALA A 222 -34.68 -5.30 12.03
C ALA A 222 -34.09 -3.96 11.58
N ASP A 223 -34.97 -3.04 11.22
CA ASP A 223 -34.69 -1.68 10.75
C ASP A 223 -34.24 -0.70 11.87
N TYR A 224 -33.70 -1.22 12.97
CA TYR A 224 -33.32 -0.44 14.15
C TYR A 224 -32.03 -0.93 14.80
N GLN A 225 -31.29 0.01 15.37
CA GLN A 225 -30.13 -0.23 16.22
C GLN A 225 -30.56 -0.73 17.59
N PHE A 226 -29.85 -1.72 18.13
CA PHE A 226 -30.00 -2.16 19.51
C PHE A 226 -28.66 -2.61 20.08
N LEU A 227 -28.00 -1.73 20.83
CA LEU A 227 -26.71 -1.99 21.45
C LEU A 227 -26.85 -2.00 22.99
N PRO A 228 -26.73 -3.16 23.65
CA PRO A 228 -26.71 -3.24 25.11
C PRO A 228 -25.48 -2.55 25.70
N ILE A 229 -25.68 -1.74 26.74
CA ILE A 229 -24.62 -1.02 27.44
C ILE A 229 -24.28 -1.69 28.77
N GLY A 230 -25.29 -2.03 29.56
CA GLY A 230 -25.08 -2.68 30.85
C GLY A 230 -26.34 -2.72 31.71
N PHE A 231 -26.30 -3.50 32.79
CA PHE A 231 -27.43 -3.64 33.69
C PHE A 231 -27.57 -2.43 34.63
N ILE A 232 -28.74 -1.81 34.57
CA ILE A 232 -29.18 -0.84 35.57
C ILE A 232 -29.48 -1.60 36.87
N ASN A 233 -30.23 -2.71 36.77
CA ASN A 233 -30.59 -3.60 37.86
C ASN A 233 -30.75 -5.05 37.36
N GLN A 234 -31.24 -5.99 38.18
CA GLN A 234 -31.37 -7.42 37.80
C GLN A 234 -32.31 -7.70 36.61
N HIS A 235 -33.18 -6.75 36.25
CA HIS A 235 -34.21 -6.93 35.21
C HIS A 235 -34.22 -5.82 34.16
N SER A 236 -33.32 -4.85 34.25
CA SER A 236 -33.30 -3.70 33.34
C SER A 236 -31.90 -3.44 32.82
N VAL A 237 -31.78 -3.34 31.50
CA VAL A 237 -30.54 -3.05 30.78
C VAL A 237 -30.66 -1.68 30.13
N ALA A 238 -29.63 -0.85 30.23
CA ALA A 238 -29.51 0.34 29.39
C ALA A 238 -29.08 -0.10 27.99
N VAL A 239 -29.77 0.39 26.97
CA VAL A 239 -29.51 0.05 25.57
C VAL A 239 -29.48 1.32 24.73
N ILE A 240 -28.58 1.41 23.77
CA ILE A 240 -28.66 2.43 22.71
C ILE A 240 -29.57 1.86 21.61
N THR A 241 -30.67 2.55 21.33
CA THR A 241 -31.63 2.08 20.33
C THR A 241 -32.44 3.21 19.72
N ASN A 242 -32.85 3.02 18.47
CA ASN A 242 -33.83 3.83 17.75
C ASN A 242 -35.08 3.01 17.37
N LYS A 243 -35.39 1.93 18.10
CA LYS A 243 -36.56 1.08 17.81
C LYS A 243 -37.88 1.86 17.84
N ASN A 244 -38.02 2.77 18.81
CA ASN A 244 -39.24 3.55 19.05
C ASN A 244 -39.03 5.06 18.86
N SER A 245 -37.96 5.45 18.17
CA SER A 245 -37.57 6.87 17.97
C SER A 245 -36.91 7.04 16.60
N ASP A 246 -36.87 8.27 16.11
CA ASP A 246 -36.12 8.64 14.90
C ASP A 246 -34.61 8.51 15.14
N LYS A 247 -34.10 9.10 16.24
CA LYS A 247 -32.69 9.07 16.62
C LYS A 247 -32.37 7.97 17.62
N SER A 248 -31.15 7.44 17.55
CA SER A 248 -30.63 6.52 18.57
C SER A 248 -30.46 7.24 19.89
N GLN A 249 -30.99 6.62 20.95
CA GLN A 249 -31.04 7.18 22.30
C GLN A 249 -30.74 6.11 23.33
N VAL A 250 -30.27 6.53 24.51
CA VAL A 250 -30.08 5.61 25.64
C VAL A 250 -31.43 5.36 26.28
N SER A 251 -31.88 4.11 26.24
CA SER A 251 -33.19 3.68 26.73
C SER A 251 -33.06 2.57 27.77
N THR A 252 -34.08 2.45 28.63
CA THR A 252 -34.22 1.34 29.57
C THR A 252 -34.99 0.22 28.90
N PHE A 253 -34.43 -0.98 28.90
CA PHE A 253 -35.05 -2.20 28.39
C PHE A 253 -35.33 -3.18 29.54
N ASP A 254 -36.60 -3.57 29.74
CA ASP A 254 -36.97 -4.60 30.72
C ASP A 254 -36.87 -5.98 30.07
N VAL A 255 -35.98 -6.81 30.62
CA VAL A 255 -35.61 -8.11 30.05
C VAL A 255 -36.67 -9.20 30.25
N ARG A 256 -37.61 -9.00 31.19
CA ARG A 256 -38.67 -9.97 31.47
C ARG A 256 -39.82 -9.81 30.49
N THR A 257 -40.14 -8.56 30.17
CA THR A 257 -41.19 -8.18 29.22
C THR A 257 -40.67 -8.05 27.79
N GLN A 258 -39.36 -7.93 27.61
CA GLN A 258 -38.68 -7.64 26.34
C GLN A 258 -39.17 -6.33 25.69
N THR A 259 -39.41 -5.31 26.52
CA THR A 259 -39.90 -4.00 26.06
C THR A 259 -39.01 -2.86 26.50
N ILE A 260 -38.97 -1.80 25.67
CA ILE A 260 -38.37 -0.52 26.06
C ILE A 260 -39.35 0.19 27.00
N THR A 261 -38.93 0.49 28.21
CA THR A 261 -39.78 1.02 29.28
C THR A 261 -39.54 2.49 29.60
N GLY A 262 -38.45 3.08 29.11
CA GLY A 262 -38.15 4.49 29.31
C GLY A 262 -36.94 4.98 28.52
N THR A 263 -36.76 6.30 28.49
CA THR A 263 -35.57 6.95 27.91
C THR A 263 -34.72 7.51 29.03
N LEU A 264 -33.43 7.15 29.06
CA LEU A 264 -32.45 7.69 30.00
C LEU A 264 -31.84 8.98 29.45
N TYR A 265 -31.53 9.02 28.15
CA TYR A 265 -31.00 10.20 27.48
C TYR A 265 -31.23 10.16 25.97
N ALA A 266 -31.59 11.29 25.39
CA ALA A 266 -31.69 11.49 23.94
C ALA A 266 -31.13 12.86 23.58
N HIS A 267 -30.38 12.94 22.48
CA HIS A 267 -29.91 14.21 21.93
C HIS A 267 -30.91 14.72 20.88
N PRO A 268 -31.25 16.03 20.84
CA PRO A 268 -32.28 16.54 19.94
C PRO A 268 -31.93 16.45 18.44
N LYS A 269 -30.63 16.47 18.09
CA LYS A 269 -30.16 16.51 16.70
C LYS A 269 -29.37 15.28 16.24
N TYR A 270 -28.70 14.57 17.15
CA TYR A 270 -27.69 13.57 16.77
C TYR A 270 -28.02 12.20 17.36
N ASP A 271 -27.59 11.16 16.66
CA ASP A 271 -27.65 9.79 17.17
C ASP A 271 -26.61 9.57 18.27
N ILE A 272 -27.03 8.94 19.37
CA ILE A 272 -26.11 8.49 20.41
C ILE A 272 -25.29 7.31 19.89
N GLN A 273 -23.97 7.39 20.01
CA GLN A 273 -23.02 6.38 19.54
C GLN A 273 -22.48 5.50 20.66
N SER A 274 -22.31 6.05 21.86
CA SER A 274 -21.83 5.32 23.02
C SER A 274 -22.45 5.89 24.30
N ALA A 275 -22.42 5.08 25.35
CA ALA A 275 -22.87 5.45 26.68
C ALA A 275 -22.18 4.57 27.71
N GLU A 276 -22.02 5.07 28.93
CA GLU A 276 -21.39 4.31 30.02
C GLU A 276 -22.26 4.35 31.27
N LEU A 277 -22.28 3.22 31.99
CA LEU A 277 -22.87 3.12 33.32
C LEU A 277 -21.75 2.99 34.36
N ASN A 278 -21.94 3.58 35.53
CA ASN A 278 -21.10 3.25 36.67
C ASN A 278 -21.46 1.87 37.26
N SER A 279 -20.69 1.41 38.25
CA SER A 279 -20.89 0.11 38.92
C SER A 279 -22.27 -0.05 39.60
N LYS A 280 -22.98 1.06 39.86
CA LYS A 280 -24.34 1.06 40.42
C LYS A 280 -25.42 0.93 39.33
N GLY A 281 -25.05 1.00 38.05
CA GLY A 281 -25.97 0.96 36.92
C GLY A 281 -26.58 2.31 36.56
N LYS A 282 -26.00 3.43 37.04
CA LYS A 282 -26.43 4.78 36.69
C LYS A 282 -25.65 5.28 35.47
N LEU A 283 -26.35 5.93 34.53
CA LEU A 283 -25.76 6.55 33.34
C LEU A 283 -24.82 7.70 33.75
N VAL A 284 -23.56 7.62 33.33
CA VAL A 284 -22.53 8.63 33.65
C VAL A 284 -22.06 9.42 32.44
N SER A 285 -22.12 8.83 31.24
CA SER A 285 -21.78 9.50 29.99
C SER A 285 -22.66 9.02 28.83
N ALA A 286 -22.89 9.89 27.86
CA ALA A 286 -23.45 9.55 26.55
C ALA A 286 -22.76 10.39 25.48
N SER A 287 -22.22 9.74 24.44
CA SER A 287 -21.43 10.39 23.40
C SER A 287 -22.12 10.34 22.04
N TYR A 288 -21.94 11.40 21.27
CA TYR A 288 -22.49 11.62 19.93
C TYR A 288 -21.50 12.44 19.12
N ILE A 289 -21.70 12.58 17.82
CA ILE A 289 -20.85 13.43 16.99
C ILE A 289 -21.60 14.70 16.67
N GLN A 290 -21.06 15.82 17.13
CA GLN A 290 -21.61 17.14 16.93
C GLN A 290 -20.62 17.96 16.11
N HIS A 291 -21.07 18.53 14.99
CA HIS A 291 -20.22 19.33 14.11
C HIS A 291 -18.94 18.58 13.70
N GLY A 292 -19.08 17.28 13.44
CA GLY A 292 -17.97 16.40 13.06
C GLY A 292 -17.07 15.96 14.22
N LYS A 293 -17.31 16.45 15.44
CA LYS A 293 -16.50 16.17 16.63
C LYS A 293 -17.15 15.16 17.55
N TYR A 294 -16.41 14.12 17.93
CA TYR A 294 -16.84 13.20 19.00
C TYR A 294 -16.99 13.97 20.32
N THR A 295 -18.21 14.05 20.84
CA THR A 295 -18.61 14.89 21.97
C THR A 295 -19.31 14.04 23.01
N THR A 296 -18.93 14.20 24.28
CA THR A 296 -19.49 13.43 25.39
C THR A 296 -20.27 14.34 26.34
N HIS A 297 -21.52 14.00 26.59
CA HIS A 297 -22.30 14.60 27.67
C HIS A 297 -22.13 13.77 28.95
N TYR A 298 -21.64 14.41 30.01
CA TYR A 298 -21.42 13.78 31.32
C TYR A 298 -22.54 14.16 32.29
N PHE A 299 -23.08 13.17 32.99
CA PHE A 299 -24.20 13.35 33.95
C PHE A 299 -23.74 13.55 35.39
N GLU A 300 -22.43 13.42 35.65
CA GLU A 300 -21.84 13.62 36.97
C GLU A 300 -20.60 14.52 36.85
N ASP A 301 -20.48 15.48 37.77
CA ASP A 301 -19.45 16.52 37.73
C ASP A 301 -18.03 15.95 37.77
N GLU A 302 -17.81 14.83 38.45
CA GLU A 302 -16.49 14.18 38.55
C GLU A 302 -15.92 13.85 37.17
N TYR A 303 -16.70 13.17 36.31
CA TYR A 303 -16.27 12.81 34.96
C TYR A 303 -16.14 14.02 34.05
N SER A 304 -17.07 14.98 34.16
CA SER A 304 -16.98 16.23 33.38
C SER A 304 -15.73 17.04 33.73
N ASN A 305 -15.42 17.18 35.02
CA ASN A 305 -14.23 17.89 35.48
C ASN A 305 -12.93 17.20 35.05
N LEU A 306 -12.90 15.86 35.09
CA LEU A 306 -11.77 15.07 34.61
C LEU A 306 -11.55 15.26 33.11
N HIS A 307 -12.61 15.14 32.30
CA HIS A 307 -12.56 15.40 30.87
C HIS A 307 -12.05 16.81 30.56
N ASN A 308 -12.60 17.83 31.23
CA ASN A 308 -12.20 19.22 31.04
C ASN A 308 -10.73 19.46 31.45
N SER A 309 -10.25 18.79 32.49
CA SER A 309 -8.85 18.89 32.92
C SER A 309 -7.90 18.33 31.86
N ILE A 310 -8.24 17.19 31.27
CA ILE A 310 -7.50 16.57 30.17
C ILE A 310 -7.57 17.44 28.91
N ALA A 311 -8.76 17.90 28.52
CA ALA A 311 -8.94 18.77 27.36
C ALA A 311 -8.13 20.06 27.50
N ASN A 312 -8.12 20.68 28.67
CA ASN A 312 -7.29 21.86 28.94
C ASN A 312 -5.78 21.55 28.85
N ALA A 313 -5.35 20.38 29.32
CA ALA A 313 -3.95 19.93 29.19
C ALA A 313 -3.54 19.64 27.73
N LEU A 314 -4.51 19.35 26.87
CA LEU A 314 -4.37 19.17 25.42
C LEU A 314 -4.74 20.45 24.63
N GLU A 315 -4.82 21.61 25.29
CA GLU A 315 -5.14 22.90 24.65
C GLU A 315 -6.47 22.93 23.86
N GLY A 316 -7.42 22.08 24.26
CA GLY A 316 -8.74 21.96 23.64
C GLY A 316 -8.82 21.01 22.44
N GLU A 317 -7.73 20.30 22.11
CA GLU A 317 -7.73 19.25 21.08
C GLU A 317 -8.58 18.03 21.52
N GLN A 318 -9.09 17.28 20.54
CA GLN A 318 -9.89 16.09 20.83
C GLN A 318 -9.02 14.90 21.27
N PHE A 319 -9.63 13.99 22.01
CA PHE A 319 -8.99 12.74 22.38
C PHE A 319 -10.02 11.62 22.52
N PHE A 320 -9.59 10.41 22.16
CA PHE A 320 -10.23 9.19 22.57
C PHE A 320 -9.64 8.69 23.87
N TRP A 321 -10.53 8.26 24.78
CA TRP A 321 -10.15 7.58 26.00
C TRP A 321 -9.87 6.11 25.68
N MET A 322 -8.62 5.68 25.80
CA MET A 322 -8.23 4.32 25.39
C MET A 322 -8.40 3.32 26.52
N SER A 323 -7.90 3.64 27.72
CA SER A 323 -8.01 2.77 28.89
C SER A 323 -7.65 3.52 30.18
N SER A 324 -8.03 2.96 31.33
CA SER A 324 -7.68 3.47 32.67
C SER A 324 -7.17 2.35 33.56
N SER A 325 -6.34 2.70 34.53
CA SER A 325 -6.07 1.85 35.69
C SER A 325 -7.36 1.61 36.48
N LEU A 326 -7.44 0.51 37.21
CA LEU A 326 -8.63 0.12 37.98
C LEU A 326 -9.02 1.16 39.05
N ASP A 327 -8.05 1.94 39.53
CA ASP A 327 -8.28 3.04 40.46
C ASP A 327 -8.62 4.38 39.78
N GLY A 328 -8.61 4.44 38.44
CA GLY A 328 -8.89 5.62 37.63
C GLY A 328 -7.79 6.70 37.61
N ASN A 329 -6.67 6.47 38.30
CA ASN A 329 -5.63 7.50 38.47
C ASN A 329 -4.76 7.69 37.23
N LEU A 330 -4.52 6.64 36.45
CA LEU A 330 -3.75 6.68 35.21
C LEU A 330 -4.66 6.40 34.03
N ASN A 331 -4.60 7.28 33.02
CA ASN A 331 -5.49 7.27 31.87
C ASN A 331 -4.67 7.36 30.59
N LEU A 332 -4.84 6.38 29.71
CA LEU A 332 -4.23 6.35 28.40
C LEU A 332 -5.15 7.05 27.40
N LEU A 333 -4.62 8.01 26.67
CA LEU A 333 -5.37 8.88 25.76
C LEU A 333 -4.77 8.82 24.37
N PHE A 334 -5.62 8.86 23.34
CA PHE A 334 -5.21 9.06 21.96
C PHE A 334 -5.75 10.40 21.47
N ASN A 335 -4.86 11.38 21.33
CA ASN A 335 -5.17 12.72 20.86
C ASN A 335 -5.24 12.73 19.32
N HIS A 336 -6.29 13.33 18.78
CA HIS A 336 -6.56 13.39 17.33
C HIS A 336 -7.39 14.64 16.99
N SER A 337 -7.32 15.11 15.75
CA SER A 337 -8.22 16.11 15.15
C SER A 337 -7.96 16.22 13.65
N ALA A 338 -8.68 17.08 12.93
CA ALA A 338 -8.33 17.40 11.53
C ALA A 338 -6.89 17.92 11.34
N THR A 339 -6.25 18.42 12.41
CA THR A 339 -4.87 18.92 12.41
C THR A 339 -3.91 18.12 13.29
N GLU A 340 -4.34 16.99 13.83
CA GLU A 340 -3.49 16.10 14.63
C GLU A 340 -3.72 14.65 14.20
N PRO A 341 -2.78 14.04 13.45
CA PRO A 341 -2.91 12.68 12.94
C PRO A 341 -2.87 11.62 14.05
N GLY A 342 -2.29 11.91 15.22
CA GLY A 342 -2.36 11.01 16.35
C GLY A 342 -1.17 11.08 17.31
N LYS A 343 -1.46 11.23 18.60
CA LYS A 343 -0.47 11.12 19.68
C LYS A 343 -1.03 10.32 20.86
N TYR A 344 -0.18 9.49 21.45
CA TYR A 344 -0.52 8.77 22.68
C TYR A 344 0.02 9.49 23.90
N TYR A 345 -0.85 9.72 24.88
CA TYR A 345 -0.52 10.35 26.15
C TYR A 345 -0.90 9.48 27.34
N LEU A 346 -0.10 9.58 28.41
CA LEU A 346 -0.46 9.10 29.74
C LEU A 346 -0.84 10.30 30.61
N TYR A 347 -2.07 10.31 31.10
CA TYR A 347 -2.56 11.33 32.01
C TYR A 347 -2.67 10.78 33.44
N ASN A 348 -2.05 11.48 34.40
CA ASN A 348 -2.15 11.18 35.82
C ASN A 348 -3.13 12.16 36.49
N ALA A 349 -4.26 11.64 36.95
CA ALA A 349 -5.34 12.41 37.55
C ALA A 349 -5.01 12.94 38.96
N GLN A 350 -4.08 12.31 39.69
CA GLN A 350 -3.73 12.70 41.06
C GLN A 350 -2.95 14.01 41.11
N ASN A 351 -2.11 14.26 40.10
CA ASN A 351 -1.26 15.45 40.03
C ASN A 351 -1.50 16.30 38.77
N ASN A 352 -2.53 15.96 37.98
CA ASN A 352 -2.91 16.65 36.74
C ASN A 352 -1.73 16.78 35.75
N LYS A 353 -0.99 15.68 35.55
CA LYS A 353 0.18 15.63 34.68
C LYS A 353 -0.13 14.84 33.41
N LEU A 354 0.17 15.44 32.27
CA LEU A 354 0.07 14.81 30.95
C LEU A 354 1.48 14.53 30.42
N GLU A 355 1.74 13.27 30.05
CA GLU A 355 3.02 12.81 29.52
C GLU A 355 2.84 12.29 28.09
N LEU A 356 3.60 12.83 27.14
CA LEU A 356 3.64 12.30 25.77
C LEU A 356 4.39 10.96 25.78
N LEU A 357 3.75 9.90 25.28
CA LEU A 357 4.38 8.60 25.10
C LEU A 357 5.08 8.52 23.74
N PHE A 358 4.33 8.75 22.67
CA PHE A 358 4.85 8.83 21.31
C PHE A 358 3.82 9.41 20.34
N SER A 359 4.33 10.02 19.27
CA SER A 359 3.57 10.40 18.08
C SER A 359 3.50 9.22 17.11
N ILE A 360 2.37 9.06 16.42
CA ILE A 360 2.29 8.15 15.27
C ILE A 360 2.59 8.84 13.95
N SER A 361 2.67 10.18 13.92
CA SER A 361 3.03 10.98 12.74
C SER A 361 4.49 10.75 12.33
N LYS A 362 4.75 10.63 11.03
CA LYS A 362 6.09 10.72 10.44
C LYS A 362 6.58 12.16 10.29
N MET A 363 5.68 13.13 10.42
CA MET A 363 5.99 14.55 10.28
C MET A 363 5.87 15.22 11.65
N GLU A 364 6.99 15.76 12.12
CA GLU A 364 7.05 16.53 13.36
C GLU A 364 7.12 18.02 13.06
N ASN A 365 6.51 18.84 13.91
CA ASN A 365 6.58 20.30 13.83
C ASN A 365 6.06 20.90 12.51
N VAL A 366 5.05 20.26 11.91
CA VAL A 366 4.33 20.77 10.73
C VAL A 366 3.00 21.39 11.12
N GLN A 367 2.52 22.35 10.33
CA GLN A 367 1.20 22.95 10.51
C GLN A 367 0.22 22.42 9.45
N TYR A 368 -0.74 21.60 9.88
CA TYR A 368 -1.82 21.10 9.04
C TYR A 368 -2.90 22.16 8.78
N ALA A 369 -3.62 22.01 7.67
CA ALA A 369 -4.70 22.90 7.26
C ALA A 369 -5.91 22.74 8.19
N LYS A 370 -6.47 23.86 8.65
CA LYS A 370 -7.62 23.86 9.55
C LYS A 370 -8.91 23.62 8.77
N THR A 371 -9.79 22.82 9.36
CA THR A 371 -11.17 22.62 8.89
C THR A 371 -12.12 23.51 9.68
N THR A 372 -13.01 24.20 8.99
CA THR A 372 -14.02 25.07 9.59
C THR A 372 -15.41 24.50 9.35
N PHE A 373 -16.14 24.32 10.44
CA PHE A 373 -17.54 23.88 10.41
C PHE A 373 -18.47 25.07 10.12
N PHE A 374 -19.53 24.84 9.34
CA PHE A 374 -20.62 25.78 9.14
C PHE A 374 -21.97 25.05 8.96
N ASN A 375 -23.05 25.72 9.36
CA ASN A 375 -24.42 25.29 9.05
C ASN A 375 -24.96 26.09 7.87
N PHE A 376 -25.80 25.45 7.07
CA PHE A 376 -26.55 26.10 6.00
C PHE A 376 -27.90 25.41 5.80
N GLU A 377 -28.78 26.04 5.04
CA GLU A 377 -30.07 25.45 4.66
C GLU A 377 -30.06 25.10 3.18
N ALA A 378 -30.60 23.94 2.84
CA ALA A 378 -30.96 23.60 1.47
C ALA A 378 -32.15 24.44 1.00
N ASN A 379 -32.48 24.36 -0.28
CA ASN A 379 -33.59 25.09 -0.88
C ASN A 379 -34.97 24.74 -0.27
N ASP A 380 -35.10 23.54 0.29
CA ASP A 380 -36.30 23.07 0.99
C ASP A 380 -36.24 23.31 2.51
N SER A 381 -35.33 24.17 2.97
CA SER A 381 -35.08 24.50 4.38
C SER A 381 -34.54 23.33 5.23
N THR A 382 -34.06 22.25 4.60
CA THR A 382 -33.32 21.21 5.32
C THR A 382 -32.03 21.80 5.90
N SER A 383 -31.82 21.67 7.22
CA SER A 383 -30.60 22.13 7.88
C SER A 383 -29.48 21.12 7.69
N LEU A 384 -28.34 21.57 7.16
CA LEU A 384 -27.21 20.74 6.76
C LEU A 384 -25.90 21.23 7.38
N GLU A 385 -24.94 20.32 7.46
CA GLU A 385 -23.60 20.56 8.01
C GLU A 385 -22.54 20.50 6.91
N GLY A 386 -21.72 21.55 6.84
CA GLY A 386 -20.60 21.65 5.90
C GLY A 386 -19.27 21.88 6.61
N TYR A 387 -18.21 21.43 5.96
CA TYR A 387 -16.83 21.55 6.40
C TYR A 387 -15.99 22.16 5.29
N LEU A 388 -15.25 23.22 5.62
CA LEU A 388 -14.34 23.88 4.69
C LEU A 388 -12.92 23.84 5.23
N THR A 389 -12.06 23.08 4.59
CA THR A 389 -10.62 23.09 4.84
C THR A 389 -9.96 24.09 3.92
N THR A 390 -9.23 25.05 4.48
CA THR A 390 -8.53 26.09 3.73
C THR A 390 -7.01 25.92 3.80
N PRO A 391 -6.29 26.15 2.70
CA PRO A 391 -4.84 25.98 2.67
C PRO A 391 -4.15 27.01 3.58
N ASN A 392 -3.10 26.60 4.28
CA ASN A 392 -2.33 27.49 5.17
C ASN A 392 -1.49 28.52 4.39
N GLN A 393 -1.09 28.18 3.17
CA GLN A 393 -0.29 29.03 2.28
C GLN A 393 -0.61 28.74 0.81
N ASP A 394 -0.09 29.55 -0.09
CA ASP A 394 -0.20 29.39 -1.55
C ASP A 394 -1.64 29.13 -2.02
N ASP A 395 -2.62 29.79 -1.40
CA ASP A 395 -4.03 29.66 -1.76
C ASP A 395 -4.24 29.98 -3.26
N LYS A 396 -4.50 28.92 -4.04
CA LYS A 396 -4.69 28.98 -5.49
C LYS A 396 -6.05 29.57 -5.86
N LYS A 397 -6.92 29.84 -4.87
CA LYS A 397 -8.32 30.24 -5.05
C LYS A 397 -9.10 29.22 -5.88
N VAL A 398 -8.81 27.93 -5.64
CA VAL A 398 -9.50 26.79 -6.25
C VAL A 398 -10.30 26.08 -5.16
N LEU A 399 -11.61 25.97 -5.38
CA LEU A 399 -12.52 25.19 -4.53
C LEU A 399 -12.67 23.77 -5.10
N LEU A 400 -12.35 22.77 -4.30
CA LEU A 400 -12.62 21.36 -4.56
C LEU A 400 -13.86 20.93 -3.78
N VAL A 401 -14.95 20.64 -4.49
CA VAL A 401 -16.19 20.14 -3.90
C VAL A 401 -16.08 18.62 -3.82
N MET A 402 -16.00 18.10 -2.59
CA MET A 402 -15.69 16.71 -2.28
C MET A 402 -16.87 16.00 -1.60
N PRO A 403 -17.90 15.57 -2.36
CA PRO A 403 -18.96 14.74 -1.81
C PRO A 403 -18.43 13.37 -1.39
N HIS A 404 -18.82 12.92 -0.20
CA HIS A 404 -18.46 11.60 0.31
C HIS A 404 -19.14 10.45 -0.45
N GLY A 405 -18.60 9.23 -0.30
CA GLY A 405 -19.21 7.99 -0.79
C GLY A 405 -20.46 7.57 0.00
N GLY A 406 -21.01 6.38 -0.27
CA GLY A 406 -22.30 5.94 0.29
C GLY A 406 -23.38 5.95 -0.78
N PRO A 407 -24.32 6.93 -0.82
CA PRO A 407 -24.46 8.11 0.05
C PRO A 407 -25.09 7.85 1.41
N ILE A 408 -25.81 6.73 1.53
CA ILE A 408 -26.62 6.43 2.71
C ILE A 408 -25.73 5.86 3.80
N GLY A 409 -25.79 6.44 5.00
CA GLY A 409 -25.12 5.90 6.17
C GLY A 409 -23.64 6.26 6.30
N VAL A 410 -23.11 7.11 5.41
CA VAL A 410 -21.75 7.67 5.48
C VAL A 410 -21.84 9.14 5.90
N ARG A 411 -20.79 9.68 6.52
CA ARG A 411 -20.73 11.11 6.86
C ARG A 411 -19.30 11.60 6.92
N GLU A 412 -19.18 12.91 6.96
CA GLU A 412 -17.97 13.67 7.21
C GLU A 412 -17.85 14.03 8.69
N SER A 413 -16.60 14.07 9.16
CA SER A 413 -16.19 14.39 10.53
C SER A 413 -15.00 15.37 10.52
N ASP A 414 -14.73 15.99 11.68
CA ASP A 414 -13.56 16.87 11.89
C ASP A 414 -12.33 16.04 12.29
N GLU A 415 -12.01 15.03 11.47
CA GLU A 415 -10.92 14.08 11.68
C GLU A 415 -9.80 14.26 10.66
N PHE A 416 -8.61 13.75 11.00
CA PHE A 416 -7.45 13.83 10.11
C PHE A 416 -7.70 13.03 8.83
N ASN A 417 -7.73 13.72 7.69
CA ASN A 417 -7.81 13.09 6.38
C ASN A 417 -6.53 13.37 5.58
N PRO A 418 -5.71 12.36 5.25
CA PRO A 418 -4.44 12.56 4.55
C PRO A 418 -4.62 13.10 3.13
N GLU A 419 -5.71 12.78 2.45
CA GLU A 419 -6.03 13.30 1.11
C GLU A 419 -6.33 14.80 1.16
N VAL A 420 -7.18 15.21 2.11
CA VAL A 420 -7.53 16.63 2.36
C VAL A 420 -6.28 17.42 2.72
N GLN A 421 -5.44 16.91 3.62
CA GLN A 421 -4.19 17.58 4.01
C GLN A 421 -3.18 17.66 2.85
N TYR A 422 -3.07 16.61 2.03
CA TYR A 422 -2.20 16.61 0.85
C TYR A 422 -2.63 17.69 -0.16
N LEU A 423 -3.92 17.79 -0.46
CA LEU A 423 -4.47 18.80 -1.39
C LEU A 423 -4.38 20.21 -0.80
N ALA A 424 -4.71 20.38 0.49
CA ALA A 424 -4.62 21.67 1.16
C ALA A 424 -3.17 22.20 1.21
N SER A 425 -2.18 21.33 1.44
CA SER A 425 -0.76 21.70 1.38
C SER A 425 -0.30 22.18 -0.01
N ARG A 426 -1.08 21.88 -1.05
CA ARG A 426 -0.86 22.31 -2.45
C ARG A 426 -1.74 23.50 -2.85
N GLY A 427 -2.36 24.19 -1.88
CA GLY A 427 -3.08 25.44 -2.11
C GLY A 427 -4.55 25.29 -2.52
N PHE A 428 -5.13 24.10 -2.38
CA PHE A 428 -6.55 23.86 -2.68
C PHE A 428 -7.41 24.06 -1.43
N SER A 429 -8.61 24.64 -1.59
CA SER A 429 -9.65 24.61 -0.54
C SER A 429 -10.59 23.44 -0.79
N ILE A 430 -10.97 22.70 0.26
CA ILE A 430 -11.79 21.50 0.15
C ILE A 430 -13.10 21.72 0.89
N LEU A 431 -14.23 21.52 0.19
CA LEU A 431 -15.57 21.57 0.74
C LEU A 431 -16.16 20.16 0.83
N GLN A 432 -16.49 19.74 2.04
CA GLN A 432 -17.18 18.49 2.35
C GLN A 432 -18.53 18.79 3.00
N VAL A 433 -19.53 17.94 2.77
CA VAL A 433 -20.93 18.21 3.16
C VAL A 433 -21.59 16.94 3.65
N ASN A 434 -22.24 17.01 4.81
CA ASN A 434 -23.22 16.01 5.26
C ASN A 434 -24.58 16.37 4.67
N PHE A 435 -24.86 15.83 3.49
CA PHE A 435 -26.13 15.99 2.78
C PHE A 435 -27.20 15.00 3.29
N ARG A 436 -28.45 15.13 2.83
CA ARG A 436 -29.50 14.18 3.21
C ARG A 436 -29.12 12.74 2.88
N GLY A 437 -29.32 11.83 3.82
CA GLY A 437 -28.79 10.46 3.74
C GLY A 437 -27.50 10.22 4.53
N SER A 438 -26.82 11.27 5.01
CA SER A 438 -25.64 11.06 5.87
C SER A 438 -26.02 10.47 7.24
N ALA A 439 -25.12 9.67 7.82
CA ALA A 439 -25.35 9.05 9.14
C ALA A 439 -25.27 10.04 10.30
N GLY A 440 -25.94 9.71 11.41
CA GLY A 440 -25.79 10.39 12.70
C GLY A 440 -26.83 11.46 13.00
N PHE A 441 -27.84 11.62 12.13
CA PHE A 441 -28.89 12.64 12.23
C PHE A 441 -30.31 12.05 12.41
N GLY A 442 -30.42 10.75 12.68
CA GLY A 442 -31.70 10.01 12.76
C GLY A 442 -32.12 9.32 11.46
N LYS A 443 -33.08 8.39 11.58
CA LYS A 443 -33.63 7.60 10.46
C LYS A 443 -34.32 8.47 9.41
N ASP A 444 -35.04 9.50 9.81
CA ASP A 444 -35.77 10.37 8.87
C ASP A 444 -34.80 11.10 7.93
N PHE A 445 -33.68 11.59 8.47
CA PHE A 445 -32.64 12.23 7.67
C PHE A 445 -31.92 11.22 6.76
N LEU A 446 -31.63 10.01 7.27
CA LEU A 446 -31.06 8.91 6.50
C LEU A 446 -31.97 8.51 5.31
N GLU A 447 -33.25 8.25 5.59
CA GLU A 447 -34.26 7.84 4.60
C GLU A 447 -34.55 8.96 3.58
N SER A 448 -34.40 10.23 3.96
CA SER A 448 -34.62 11.36 3.03
C SER A 448 -33.60 11.42 1.89
N GLY A 449 -32.48 10.70 1.96
CA GLY A 449 -31.52 10.54 0.86
C GLY A 449 -31.80 9.35 -0.06
N VAL A 450 -32.65 8.41 0.35
CA VAL A 450 -32.92 7.18 -0.41
C VAL A 450 -33.56 7.52 -1.76
N GLY A 451 -32.97 7.03 -2.84
CA GLY A 451 -33.44 7.29 -4.20
C GLY A 451 -33.24 8.72 -4.69
N GLN A 452 -32.44 9.54 -3.99
CA GLN A 452 -32.20 10.95 -4.34
C GLN A 452 -30.93 11.21 -5.15
N PHE A 453 -30.35 10.17 -5.76
CA PHE A 453 -29.27 10.28 -6.72
C PHE A 453 -29.63 11.25 -7.84
N GLY A 454 -28.74 12.19 -8.14
CA GLY A 454 -28.94 13.16 -9.21
C GLY A 454 -30.12 14.08 -8.96
N ASN A 455 -30.61 14.20 -7.72
CA ASN A 455 -31.82 14.95 -7.38
C ASN A 455 -31.57 15.86 -6.17
N LEU A 456 -32.15 15.52 -5.01
CA LEU A 456 -32.10 16.36 -3.81
C LEU A 456 -30.72 16.38 -3.15
N ILE A 457 -29.95 15.27 -3.22
CA ILE A 457 -28.59 15.24 -2.66
C ILE A 457 -27.67 16.25 -3.40
N GLU A 458 -27.69 16.26 -4.74
CA GLU A 458 -26.90 17.24 -5.50
C GLU A 458 -27.39 18.69 -5.28
N GLN A 459 -28.66 18.90 -4.93
CA GLN A 459 -29.16 20.23 -4.54
C GLN A 459 -28.62 20.66 -3.18
N ASP A 460 -28.54 19.75 -2.21
CA ASP A 460 -27.93 19.99 -0.90
C ASP A 460 -26.46 20.40 -1.06
N ILE A 461 -25.70 19.64 -1.86
CA ILE A 461 -24.30 19.95 -2.14
C ILE A 461 -24.19 21.31 -2.85
N SER A 462 -25.04 21.58 -3.85
CA SER A 462 -25.04 22.86 -4.58
C SER A 462 -25.36 24.06 -3.69
N ALA A 463 -26.23 23.89 -2.68
CA ALA A 463 -26.51 24.92 -1.68
C ALA A 463 -25.27 25.22 -0.82
N ALA A 464 -24.50 24.20 -0.44
CA ALA A 464 -23.22 24.38 0.26
C ALA A 464 -22.20 25.13 -0.61
N VAL A 465 -22.09 24.77 -1.90
CA VAL A 465 -21.21 25.47 -2.84
C VAL A 465 -21.59 26.94 -2.96
N ALA A 466 -22.88 27.24 -3.10
CA ALA A 466 -23.37 28.62 -3.16
C ALA A 466 -23.07 29.39 -1.87
N HIS A 467 -23.29 28.78 -0.70
CA HIS A 467 -22.98 29.36 0.60
C HIS A 467 -21.50 29.74 0.71
N VAL A 468 -20.60 28.80 0.45
CA VAL A 468 -19.15 28.99 0.56
C VAL A 468 -18.62 30.01 -0.46
N ARG A 469 -19.10 29.97 -1.71
CA ARG A 469 -18.73 30.95 -2.75
C ARG A 469 -19.26 32.36 -2.49
N SER A 470 -20.35 32.50 -1.73
CA SER A 470 -20.84 33.83 -1.35
C SER A 470 -19.93 34.54 -0.33
N GLN A 471 -19.13 33.76 0.41
CA GLN A 471 -18.23 34.24 1.46
C GLN A 471 -16.77 34.31 1.02
N ASN A 472 -16.41 33.61 -0.06
CA ASN A 472 -15.04 33.42 -0.50
C ASN A 472 -14.91 33.61 -2.02
N ASP A 473 -13.89 34.37 -2.43
CA ASP A 473 -13.61 34.63 -3.85
C ASP A 473 -12.79 33.51 -4.49
N TYR A 474 -13.48 32.47 -4.99
CA TYR A 474 -12.88 31.36 -5.72
C TYR A 474 -12.86 31.61 -7.23
N LYS A 475 -11.66 31.58 -7.81
CA LYS A 475 -11.41 31.71 -9.25
C LYS A 475 -11.79 30.46 -10.02
N HIS A 476 -11.57 29.29 -9.41
CA HIS A 476 -11.88 28.01 -10.01
C HIS A 476 -12.70 27.15 -9.07
N THR A 477 -13.52 26.27 -9.63
CA THR A 477 -14.23 25.23 -8.88
C THR A 477 -14.20 23.93 -9.64
N CYS A 478 -13.86 22.86 -8.93
CA CYS A 478 -13.87 21.51 -9.45
C CYS A 478 -14.61 20.59 -8.50
N SER A 479 -15.15 19.49 -9.02
CA SER A 479 -15.76 18.44 -8.24
C SER A 479 -14.85 17.21 -8.22
N ILE A 480 -14.68 16.61 -7.05
CA ILE A 480 -13.84 15.44 -6.84
C ILE A 480 -14.55 14.47 -5.91
N GLY A 481 -14.59 13.19 -6.24
CA GLY A 481 -15.13 12.22 -5.29
C GLY A 481 -14.97 10.79 -5.75
N SER A 482 -15.21 9.88 -4.82
CA SER A 482 -15.11 8.44 -5.04
C SER A 482 -16.40 7.71 -4.69
N SER A 483 -16.68 6.57 -5.36
CA SER A 483 -17.93 5.81 -5.17
C SER A 483 -19.16 6.67 -5.58
N TYR A 484 -20.17 6.79 -4.71
CA TYR A 484 -21.23 7.79 -4.89
C TYR A 484 -20.68 9.21 -5.09
N GLY A 485 -19.62 9.58 -4.37
CA GLY A 485 -18.94 10.86 -4.57
C GLY A 485 -18.42 11.04 -6.00
N GLY A 486 -17.99 9.96 -6.66
CA GLY A 486 -17.58 9.97 -8.06
C GLY A 486 -18.76 10.18 -9.02
N TYR A 487 -19.90 9.53 -8.75
CA TYR A 487 -21.16 9.83 -9.45
C TYR A 487 -21.57 11.30 -9.27
N SER A 488 -21.59 11.76 -8.02
CA SER A 488 -22.05 13.10 -7.66
C SER A 488 -21.14 14.17 -8.24
N ALA A 489 -19.82 13.96 -8.22
CA ALA A 489 -18.85 14.87 -8.84
C ALA A 489 -19.15 15.11 -10.33
N VAL A 490 -19.49 14.05 -11.07
CA VAL A 490 -19.87 14.17 -12.48
C VAL A 490 -21.23 14.85 -12.64
N MET A 491 -22.22 14.46 -11.83
CA MET A 491 -23.57 15.02 -11.92
C MET A 491 -23.63 16.51 -11.57
N LEU A 492 -22.86 16.97 -10.59
CA LEU A 492 -22.71 18.38 -10.25
C LEU A 492 -22.19 19.18 -11.45
N ALA A 493 -21.17 18.68 -12.15
CA ALA A 493 -20.60 19.33 -13.33
C ALA A 493 -21.53 19.27 -14.55
N ILE A 494 -22.32 18.21 -14.71
CA ILE A 494 -23.35 18.10 -15.76
C ILE A 494 -24.48 19.12 -15.53
N LYS A 495 -24.93 19.29 -14.29
CA LYS A 495 -26.04 20.18 -13.93
C LYS A 495 -25.63 21.65 -13.88
N HIS A 496 -24.40 21.92 -13.48
CA HIS A 496 -23.86 23.27 -13.30
C HIS A 496 -22.56 23.47 -14.10
N PRO A 497 -22.60 23.34 -15.43
CA PRO A 497 -21.40 23.35 -16.27
C PRO A 497 -20.67 24.70 -16.31
N ASP A 498 -21.32 25.77 -15.84
CA ASP A 498 -20.72 27.11 -15.76
C ASP A 498 -20.03 27.37 -14.40
N ILE A 499 -20.18 26.45 -13.43
CA ILE A 499 -19.52 26.50 -12.12
C ILE A 499 -18.28 25.61 -12.11
N TYR A 500 -18.38 24.40 -12.66
CA TYR A 500 -17.33 23.40 -12.57
C TYR A 500 -16.43 23.41 -13.81
N GLU A 501 -15.13 23.61 -13.59
CA GLU A 501 -14.11 23.66 -14.65
C GLU A 501 -13.31 22.37 -14.79
N CYS A 502 -13.39 21.46 -13.81
CA CYS A 502 -12.76 20.16 -13.87
C CYS A 502 -13.46 19.13 -12.96
N VAL A 503 -13.32 17.84 -13.31
CA VAL A 503 -13.95 16.74 -12.59
C VAL A 503 -12.93 15.62 -12.33
N ILE A 504 -12.93 15.09 -11.12
CA ILE A 504 -12.24 13.85 -10.76
C ILE A 504 -13.29 12.87 -10.25
N ALA A 505 -13.40 11.72 -10.91
CA ALA A 505 -14.44 10.73 -10.62
C ALA A 505 -13.79 9.35 -10.39
N GLY A 506 -13.65 8.98 -9.11
CA GLY A 506 -13.06 7.73 -8.68
C GLY A 506 -14.10 6.65 -8.39
N PHE A 507 -13.85 5.41 -8.83
CA PHE A 507 -14.63 4.21 -8.48
C PHE A 507 -16.16 4.41 -8.56
N GLY A 508 -16.60 5.24 -9.51
CA GLY A 508 -17.94 5.79 -9.53
C GLY A 508 -18.94 4.92 -10.27
N ILE A 509 -20.23 5.17 -9.98
CA ILE A 509 -21.37 4.54 -10.65
C ILE A 509 -21.85 5.51 -11.72
N TYR A 510 -21.86 5.13 -13.00
CA TYR A 510 -22.17 6.09 -14.10
C TYR A 510 -23.37 5.69 -14.95
N ASP A 511 -23.85 4.45 -14.81
CA ASP A 511 -25.03 3.84 -15.43
C ASP A 511 -25.85 3.18 -14.30
N LEU A 512 -26.84 3.89 -13.77
CA LEU A 512 -27.67 3.38 -12.67
C LEU A 512 -28.49 2.13 -13.09
N PRO A 513 -29.10 2.06 -14.30
CA PRO A 513 -29.73 0.83 -14.78
C PRO A 513 -28.81 -0.39 -14.81
N LEU A 514 -27.50 -0.20 -14.99
CA LEU A 514 -26.54 -1.29 -14.99
C LEU A 514 -26.42 -1.97 -13.63
N LEU A 515 -26.65 -1.26 -12.51
CA LEU A 515 -26.61 -1.86 -11.17
C LEU A 515 -27.60 -3.02 -11.02
N TYR A 516 -28.81 -2.88 -11.57
CA TYR A 516 -29.86 -3.91 -11.45
C TYR A 516 -29.64 -5.12 -12.37
N ASN A 517 -28.82 -4.97 -13.40
CA ASN A 517 -28.70 -5.94 -14.49
C ASN A 517 -27.28 -6.50 -14.66
N ALA A 518 -26.31 -6.07 -13.84
CA ALA A 518 -24.92 -6.48 -13.94
C ALA A 518 -24.63 -7.75 -13.12
N SER A 519 -24.00 -8.74 -13.76
CA SER A 519 -23.53 -9.98 -13.12
C SER A 519 -24.63 -10.91 -12.56
N ASN A 520 -24.25 -12.12 -12.19
CA ASN A 520 -25.16 -13.07 -11.53
C ASN A 520 -25.46 -12.66 -10.06
N TYR A 521 -24.61 -11.84 -9.44
CA TYR A 521 -24.80 -11.36 -8.06
C TYR A 521 -25.93 -10.34 -7.95
N ALA A 522 -26.20 -9.53 -8.99
CA ALA A 522 -27.32 -8.59 -8.98
C ALA A 522 -28.72 -9.23 -9.03
N LEU A 523 -28.77 -10.56 -9.15
CA LEU A 523 -30.01 -11.32 -9.18
C LEU A 523 -30.47 -11.79 -7.79
N THR A 524 -29.66 -11.61 -6.73
CA THR A 524 -30.10 -11.92 -5.36
C THR A 524 -31.11 -10.88 -4.88
N GLU A 525 -31.99 -11.27 -3.95
CA GLU A 525 -32.98 -10.37 -3.35
C GLU A 525 -32.27 -9.29 -2.51
N ASP A 526 -31.31 -9.68 -1.68
CA ASP A 526 -30.55 -8.79 -0.81
C ASP A 526 -29.79 -7.70 -1.58
N TYR A 527 -29.18 -8.04 -2.72
CA TYR A 527 -28.48 -7.04 -3.53
C TYR A 527 -29.47 -6.07 -4.18
N ARG A 528 -30.61 -6.56 -4.68
CA ARG A 528 -31.65 -5.68 -5.21
C ARG A 528 -32.19 -4.75 -4.14
N GLU A 529 -32.44 -5.25 -2.94
CA GLU A 529 -32.87 -4.43 -1.82
C GLU A 529 -31.82 -3.37 -1.46
N PHE A 530 -30.54 -3.74 -1.36
CA PHE A 530 -29.45 -2.79 -1.13
C PHE A 530 -29.39 -1.68 -2.19
N VAL A 531 -29.46 -2.05 -3.47
CA VAL A 531 -29.50 -1.08 -4.57
C VAL A 531 -30.74 -0.21 -4.45
N THR A 532 -31.92 -0.79 -4.19
CA THR A 532 -33.17 -0.04 -4.06
C THR A 532 -33.16 0.93 -2.88
N ARG A 533 -32.62 0.52 -1.74
CA ARG A 533 -32.39 1.35 -0.54
C ARG A 533 -31.37 2.47 -0.77
N THR A 534 -30.67 2.45 -1.91
CA THR A 534 -29.65 3.46 -2.25
C THR A 534 -30.12 4.35 -3.39
N VAL A 535 -30.38 3.78 -4.57
CA VAL A 535 -30.70 4.51 -5.81
C VAL A 535 -32.20 4.58 -6.13
N GLY A 536 -33.06 3.91 -5.35
CA GLY A 536 -34.53 3.90 -5.52
C GLY A 536 -35.04 2.66 -6.26
N GLU A 537 -36.33 2.59 -6.61
CA GLU A 537 -36.84 1.46 -7.40
C GLU A 537 -36.33 1.50 -8.84
N TYR A 538 -36.19 0.32 -9.47
CA TYR A 538 -35.80 0.28 -10.88
C TYR A 538 -36.85 0.99 -11.76
N SER A 539 -36.39 2.00 -12.50
CA SER A 539 -37.16 2.69 -13.54
C SER A 539 -36.27 3.01 -14.74
N GLN A 540 -36.84 3.08 -15.93
CA GLN A 540 -36.12 3.58 -17.11
C GLN A 540 -35.67 5.04 -16.92
N ASP A 541 -36.37 5.81 -16.08
CA ASP A 541 -36.03 7.21 -15.78
C ASP A 541 -34.67 7.37 -15.07
N LEU A 542 -34.12 6.29 -14.50
CA LEU A 542 -32.75 6.29 -13.96
C LEU A 542 -31.70 6.66 -15.02
N GLN A 543 -32.01 6.49 -16.32
CA GLN A 543 -31.15 6.99 -17.41
C GLN A 543 -31.01 8.52 -17.38
N ASN A 544 -32.06 9.25 -17.00
CA ASN A 544 -32.06 10.72 -16.98
C ASN A 544 -31.10 11.30 -15.93
N ILE A 545 -30.80 10.53 -14.90
CA ILE A 545 -29.86 10.89 -13.83
C ILE A 545 -28.59 10.06 -13.87
N SER A 546 -28.31 9.35 -14.96
CA SER A 546 -27.10 8.54 -15.13
C SER A 546 -26.07 9.29 -15.99
N PRO A 547 -24.85 9.54 -15.48
CA PRO A 547 -23.79 10.25 -16.20
C PRO A 547 -23.51 9.76 -17.63
N VAL A 548 -23.57 8.45 -17.86
CA VAL A 548 -23.27 7.87 -19.17
C VAL A 548 -24.25 8.31 -20.27
N TYR A 549 -25.54 8.49 -19.94
CA TYR A 549 -26.55 8.94 -20.90
C TYR A 549 -26.55 10.47 -21.03
N GLN A 550 -26.02 11.17 -20.03
CA GLN A 550 -25.90 12.63 -19.98
C GLN A 550 -24.52 13.14 -20.39
N ALA A 551 -23.63 12.27 -20.89
CA ALA A 551 -22.22 12.58 -21.17
C ALA A 551 -21.99 13.79 -22.07
N LYS A 552 -22.92 14.10 -22.99
CA LYS A 552 -22.85 15.30 -23.86
C LYS A 552 -22.96 16.63 -23.11
N SER A 553 -23.56 16.62 -21.93
CA SER A 553 -23.77 17.81 -21.11
C SER A 553 -22.56 18.13 -20.25
N LEU A 554 -21.64 17.18 -20.06
CA LEU A 554 -20.38 17.42 -19.36
C LEU A 554 -19.46 18.26 -20.25
N LYS A 555 -19.16 19.50 -19.83
CA LYS A 555 -18.22 20.38 -20.54
C LYS A 555 -16.80 20.33 -19.96
N ALA A 556 -16.70 20.12 -18.65
CA ALA A 556 -15.43 20.12 -17.94
C ALA A 556 -14.56 18.91 -18.30
N PRO A 557 -13.23 19.05 -18.43
CA PRO A 557 -12.32 17.92 -18.50
C PRO A 557 -12.47 17.01 -17.29
N ILE A 558 -12.30 15.71 -17.49
CA ILE A 558 -12.51 14.70 -16.44
C ILE A 558 -11.36 13.69 -16.35
N LEU A 559 -10.96 13.36 -15.13
CA LEU A 559 -10.14 12.20 -14.80
C LEU A 559 -11.02 11.09 -14.22
N ILE A 560 -11.06 9.92 -14.86
CA ILE A 560 -11.77 8.74 -14.36
C ILE A 560 -10.76 7.77 -13.74
N ILE A 561 -10.95 7.46 -12.46
CA ILE A 561 -10.11 6.55 -11.70
C ILE A 561 -10.91 5.29 -11.36
N ALA A 562 -10.35 4.10 -11.57
CA ALA A 562 -11.08 2.85 -11.31
C ALA A 562 -10.18 1.66 -11.01
N GLY A 563 -10.67 0.73 -10.20
CA GLY A 563 -10.09 -0.60 -10.03
C GLY A 563 -10.66 -1.59 -11.03
N LYS A 564 -9.80 -2.40 -11.68
CA LYS A 564 -10.25 -3.47 -12.58
C LYS A 564 -10.87 -4.67 -11.85
N GLN A 565 -10.74 -4.72 -10.53
CA GLN A 565 -11.30 -5.76 -9.66
C GLN A 565 -12.40 -5.20 -8.73
N ASP A 566 -13.00 -4.05 -9.10
CA ASP A 566 -14.06 -3.41 -8.33
C ASP A 566 -15.37 -4.19 -8.52
N ASP A 567 -15.86 -4.81 -7.44
CA ASP A 567 -17.13 -5.55 -7.39
C ASP A 567 -18.27 -4.73 -6.74
N THR A 568 -18.00 -3.52 -6.24
CA THR A 568 -19.01 -2.63 -5.65
C THR A 568 -19.62 -1.72 -6.71
N SER A 569 -18.79 -0.97 -7.43
CA SER A 569 -19.24 -0.18 -8.59
C SER A 569 -19.16 -0.99 -9.88
N GLY A 570 -18.35 -2.04 -9.96
CA GLY A 570 -18.14 -2.79 -11.20
C GLY A 570 -17.27 -2.01 -12.19
N PHE A 571 -16.13 -2.58 -12.61
CA PHE A 571 -15.24 -1.90 -13.58
C PHE A 571 -15.95 -1.43 -14.86
N GLU A 572 -17.01 -2.12 -15.28
CA GLU A 572 -17.78 -1.77 -16.48
C GLU A 572 -18.44 -0.38 -16.40
N GLN A 573 -18.80 0.10 -15.20
CA GLN A 573 -19.30 1.48 -15.04
C GLN A 573 -18.30 2.50 -15.60
N SER A 574 -17.07 2.43 -15.10
CA SER A 574 -15.99 3.35 -15.48
C SER A 574 -15.56 3.15 -16.93
N ASN A 575 -15.44 1.89 -17.37
CA ASN A 575 -15.04 1.55 -18.73
C ASN A 575 -16.05 2.06 -19.77
N ARG A 576 -17.35 1.85 -19.55
CA ARG A 576 -18.42 2.31 -20.43
C ARG A 576 -18.49 3.83 -20.49
N PHE A 577 -18.39 4.50 -19.34
CA PHE A 577 -18.43 5.96 -19.30
C PHE A 577 -17.22 6.60 -20.00
N TYR A 578 -16.01 6.09 -19.73
CA TYR A 578 -14.81 6.48 -20.46
C TYR A 578 -14.96 6.28 -21.97
N TYR A 579 -15.47 5.12 -22.40
CA TYR A 579 -15.68 4.82 -23.81
C TYR A 579 -16.64 5.83 -24.47
N VAL A 580 -17.76 6.15 -23.82
CA VAL A 580 -18.73 7.11 -24.35
C VAL A 580 -18.12 8.51 -24.46
N LEU A 581 -17.45 9.00 -23.42
CA LEU A 581 -16.78 10.31 -23.44
C LEU A 581 -15.72 10.39 -24.54
N ASN A 582 -14.88 9.36 -24.65
CA ASN A 582 -13.85 9.30 -25.68
C ASN A 582 -14.46 9.26 -27.09
N LYS A 583 -15.58 8.55 -27.30
CA LYS A 583 -16.31 8.54 -28.58
C LYS A 583 -16.94 9.89 -28.92
N LEU A 584 -17.32 10.67 -27.91
CA LEU A 584 -17.81 12.04 -28.09
C LEU A 584 -16.69 13.06 -28.33
N GLY A 585 -15.41 12.64 -28.26
CA GLY A 585 -14.26 13.54 -28.37
C GLY A 585 -14.10 14.45 -27.15
N HIS A 586 -14.62 14.04 -25.99
CA HIS A 586 -14.49 14.78 -24.74
C HIS A 586 -13.05 14.74 -24.22
N ASP A 587 -12.64 15.75 -23.46
CA ASP A 587 -11.34 15.75 -22.77
C ASP A 587 -11.40 14.84 -21.54
N VAL A 588 -11.14 13.56 -21.75
CA VAL A 588 -11.16 12.51 -20.72
C VAL A 588 -9.78 11.86 -20.54
N GLU A 589 -9.30 11.84 -19.31
CA GLU A 589 -8.13 11.07 -18.87
C GLU A 589 -8.60 9.85 -18.04
N LYS A 590 -7.84 8.75 -18.10
CA LYS A 590 -8.13 7.53 -17.30
C LYS A 590 -6.93 7.12 -16.45
N ALA A 591 -7.21 6.52 -15.31
CA ALA A 591 -6.26 5.78 -14.49
C ALA A 591 -6.92 4.49 -13.97
N PHE A 592 -6.74 3.38 -14.69
CA PHE A 592 -7.36 2.10 -14.34
C PHE A 592 -6.35 1.14 -13.72
N PHE A 593 -6.47 0.90 -12.41
CA PHE A 593 -5.57 0.09 -11.60
C PHE A 593 -5.88 -1.39 -11.75
N LYS A 594 -4.89 -2.17 -12.21
CA LYS A 594 -5.07 -3.60 -12.51
C LYS A 594 -5.38 -4.46 -11.29
N TYR A 595 -4.89 -4.08 -10.12
CA TYR A 595 -4.93 -4.87 -8.88
C TYR A 595 -5.67 -4.15 -7.74
N SER A 596 -6.56 -3.21 -8.08
CA SER A 596 -7.41 -2.51 -7.12
C SER A 596 -8.87 -2.89 -7.32
N GLY A 597 -9.60 -2.92 -6.20
CA GLY A 597 -11.05 -3.12 -6.15
C GLY A 597 -11.77 -1.78 -6.04
N HIS A 598 -12.74 -1.69 -5.12
CA HIS A 598 -13.39 -0.43 -4.76
C HIS A 598 -12.51 0.39 -3.82
N GLY A 599 -11.50 1.05 -4.37
CA GLY A 599 -10.39 1.66 -3.63
C GLY A 599 -9.12 0.79 -3.61
N HIS A 600 -8.11 1.26 -2.89
CA HIS A 600 -6.80 0.61 -2.84
C HIS A 600 -6.62 -0.24 -1.58
N ASN A 601 -5.89 -1.36 -1.73
CA ASN A 601 -5.55 -2.26 -0.62
C ASN A 601 -4.17 -1.94 -0.01
N ASN A 602 -3.52 -0.89 -0.48
CA ASN A 602 -2.20 -0.48 -0.04
C ASN A 602 -1.98 1.00 -0.31
N TRP A 603 -1.27 1.66 0.61
CA TRP A 603 -0.98 3.08 0.55
C TRP A 603 -0.16 3.53 -0.65
N TYR A 604 0.61 2.65 -1.30
CA TYR A 604 1.36 3.06 -2.50
C TYR A 604 0.43 3.46 -3.64
N TYR A 605 -0.70 2.77 -3.82
CA TYR A 605 -1.67 3.19 -4.84
C TYR A 605 -2.46 4.43 -4.43
N ASP A 606 -2.75 4.64 -3.13
CA ASP A 606 -3.33 5.91 -2.65
C ASP A 606 -2.38 7.09 -2.94
N GLN A 607 -1.07 6.91 -2.74
CA GLN A 607 -0.05 7.90 -3.09
C GLN A 607 -0.02 8.19 -4.61
N VAL A 608 -0.13 7.15 -5.44
CA VAL A 608 -0.20 7.30 -6.91
C VAL A 608 -1.47 8.03 -7.33
N GLU A 609 -2.62 7.65 -6.78
CA GLU A 609 -3.92 8.27 -7.06
C GLU A 609 -3.87 9.77 -6.75
N ILE A 610 -3.43 10.15 -5.55
CA ILE A 610 -3.45 11.56 -5.16
C ILE A 610 -2.45 12.40 -5.96
N ALA A 611 -1.32 11.81 -6.37
CA ALA A 611 -0.36 12.47 -7.27
C ALA A 611 -0.99 12.71 -8.66
N LEU A 612 -1.73 11.73 -9.21
CA LEU A 612 -2.47 11.87 -10.48
C LEU A 612 -3.56 12.95 -10.38
N VAL A 613 -4.29 12.99 -9.27
CA VAL A 613 -5.32 14.02 -9.01
C VAL A 613 -4.70 15.41 -8.99
N SER A 614 -3.64 15.61 -8.19
CA SER A 614 -2.93 16.88 -8.09
C SER A 614 -2.37 17.34 -9.44
N ASP A 615 -1.76 16.42 -10.19
CA ASP A 615 -1.24 16.68 -11.54
C ASP A 615 -2.35 17.09 -12.51
N PHE A 616 -3.46 16.36 -12.53
CA PHE A 616 -4.61 16.67 -13.37
C PHE A 616 -5.17 18.07 -13.07
N LEU A 617 -5.41 18.39 -11.79
CA LEU A 617 -5.88 19.69 -11.35
C LEU A 617 -4.96 20.82 -11.83
N GLN A 618 -3.65 20.68 -11.61
CA GLN A 618 -2.67 21.69 -11.98
C GLN A 618 -2.61 21.92 -13.50
N ARG A 619 -2.60 20.84 -14.30
CA ARG A 619 -2.54 20.94 -15.76
C ARG A 619 -3.81 21.51 -16.37
N LYS A 620 -4.98 21.02 -15.96
CA LYS A 620 -6.27 21.41 -16.56
C LYS A 620 -6.64 22.85 -16.24
N LEU A 621 -6.36 23.29 -15.01
CA LEU A 621 -6.59 24.67 -14.59
C LEU A 621 -5.43 25.62 -14.96
N LYS A 622 -4.34 25.11 -15.56
CA LYS A 622 -3.14 25.87 -15.92
C LYS A 622 -2.59 26.69 -14.75
N LEU A 623 -2.60 26.07 -13.57
CA LEU A 623 -2.13 26.72 -12.36
C LEU A 623 -0.63 26.90 -12.48
N LYS A 624 -0.11 28.01 -11.94
CA LYS A 624 1.33 28.14 -11.75
C LYS A 624 1.77 26.99 -10.87
N GLU A 625 2.80 26.25 -11.30
CA GLU A 625 3.47 25.29 -10.43
C GLU A 625 3.83 25.97 -9.11
N VAL A 626 3.98 25.20 -8.04
CA VAL A 626 4.44 25.76 -6.77
C VAL A 626 5.87 26.25 -6.98
N VAL A 627 6.00 27.52 -7.37
CA VAL A 627 7.25 28.08 -7.91
C VAL A 627 8.18 28.34 -6.73
N LYS A 628 9.19 27.46 -6.61
CA LYS A 628 10.29 27.45 -5.62
C LYS A 628 9.91 26.88 -4.27
N SER A 629 10.04 25.55 -4.17
CA SER A 629 10.26 24.87 -2.90
C SER A 629 11.41 25.55 -2.15
N ASN A 630 11.13 26.02 -0.95
CA ASN A 630 12.07 26.78 -0.13
C ASN A 630 12.78 25.86 0.88
N THR A 631 12.23 24.68 1.16
CA THR A 631 12.79 23.70 2.10
C THR A 631 13.19 22.40 1.41
N GLU A 632 14.06 21.61 2.04
CA GLU A 632 14.44 20.28 1.53
C GLU A 632 13.23 19.31 1.55
N SER A 633 12.38 19.37 2.58
CA SER A 633 11.18 18.52 2.70
C SER A 633 10.20 18.73 1.55
N GLU A 634 9.98 19.98 1.13
CA GLU A 634 9.15 20.29 -0.03
C GLU A 634 9.74 19.75 -1.33
N ARG A 635 11.07 19.83 -1.51
CA ARG A 635 11.76 19.26 -2.67
C ARG A 635 11.57 17.75 -2.71
N GLU A 636 11.74 17.08 -1.57
CA GLU A 636 11.54 15.63 -1.46
C GLU A 636 10.08 15.23 -1.76
N ALA A 637 9.10 15.99 -1.28
CA ALA A 637 7.69 15.75 -1.55
C ALA A 637 7.36 15.85 -3.06
N LEU A 638 7.83 16.90 -3.73
CA LEU A 638 7.62 17.09 -5.17
C LEU A 638 8.39 16.05 -6.00
N LYS A 639 9.63 15.74 -5.60
CA LYS A 639 10.45 14.69 -6.21
C LYS A 639 9.74 13.33 -6.17
N HIS A 640 9.13 13.00 -5.03
CA HIS A 640 8.33 11.79 -4.87
C HIS A 640 7.11 11.78 -5.79
N ASP A 641 6.33 12.86 -5.84
CA ASP A 641 5.18 12.99 -6.74
C ASP A 641 5.58 12.75 -8.21
N HIS A 642 6.67 13.39 -8.67
CA HIS A 642 7.15 13.25 -10.04
C HIS A 642 7.57 11.82 -10.37
N ILE A 643 8.20 11.13 -9.42
CA ILE A 643 8.55 9.72 -9.58
C ILE A 643 7.31 8.84 -9.68
N LEU A 644 6.32 9.04 -8.80
CA LEU A 644 5.08 8.27 -8.84
C LEU A 644 4.39 8.42 -10.19
N LEU A 645 4.33 9.65 -10.71
CA LEU A 645 3.76 9.95 -12.03
C LEU A 645 4.56 9.29 -13.16
N ALA A 646 5.89 9.42 -13.16
CA ALA A 646 6.76 8.84 -14.17
C ALA A 646 6.67 7.31 -14.20
N ASP A 647 6.76 6.65 -13.04
CA ASP A 647 6.63 5.20 -12.91
C ASP A 647 5.23 4.74 -13.35
N THR A 648 4.18 5.48 -12.99
CA THR A 648 2.80 5.17 -13.36
C THR A 648 2.57 5.24 -14.87
N PHE A 649 3.05 6.30 -15.53
CA PHE A 649 2.90 6.44 -16.99
C PHE A 649 3.76 5.45 -17.78
N ASN A 650 4.86 4.95 -17.19
CA ASN A 650 5.70 3.92 -17.80
C ASN A 650 5.22 2.47 -17.51
N SER A 651 4.25 2.29 -16.64
CA SER A 651 3.86 0.97 -16.11
C SER A 651 2.67 0.36 -16.84
N SER A 652 2.59 -0.97 -16.83
CA SER A 652 1.41 -1.74 -17.24
C SER A 652 0.43 -2.04 -16.09
N ARG A 653 0.77 -1.60 -14.87
CA ARG A 653 -0.07 -1.81 -13.66
C ARG A 653 -1.24 -0.84 -13.57
N VAL A 654 -1.08 0.36 -14.12
CA VAL A 654 -2.12 1.38 -14.23
C VAL A 654 -2.29 1.71 -15.70
N ASP A 655 -3.47 1.42 -16.24
CA ASP A 655 -3.81 1.77 -17.62
C ASP A 655 -4.20 3.25 -17.69
N THR A 656 -3.28 4.06 -18.20
CA THR A 656 -3.42 5.50 -18.34
C THR A 656 -3.46 5.95 -19.80
N SER A 657 -4.05 7.12 -20.05
CA SER A 657 -3.99 7.79 -21.36
C SER A 657 -2.72 8.64 -21.56
N LEU A 658 -1.75 8.59 -20.63
CA LEU A 658 -0.64 9.55 -20.53
C LEU A 658 0.76 8.92 -20.64
N LYS A 659 0.89 7.73 -21.25
CA LYS A 659 2.17 6.99 -21.33
C LYS A 659 3.33 7.84 -21.87
N ASP A 660 3.06 8.67 -22.87
CA ASP A 660 4.07 9.51 -23.52
C ASP A 660 4.62 10.63 -22.60
N LYS A 661 3.92 10.95 -21.51
CA LYS A 661 4.37 11.96 -20.56
C LYS A 661 5.43 11.45 -19.58
N SER A 662 5.61 10.13 -19.44
CA SER A 662 6.58 9.51 -18.52
C SER A 662 7.95 10.18 -18.54
N PHE A 663 8.50 10.41 -19.74
CA PHE A 663 9.81 11.03 -19.92
C PHE A 663 9.91 12.42 -19.28
N ASN A 664 8.87 13.25 -19.40
CA ASN A 664 8.84 14.59 -18.83
C ASN A 664 8.84 14.55 -17.29
N TYR A 665 8.11 13.63 -16.67
CA TYR A 665 8.12 13.50 -15.22
C TYR A 665 9.42 12.93 -14.67
N TYR A 666 10.08 12.02 -15.40
CA TYR A 666 11.46 11.63 -15.04
C TYR A 666 12.43 12.81 -15.12
N LYS A 667 12.26 13.72 -16.09
CA LYS A 667 13.07 14.95 -16.14
C LYS A 667 12.80 15.85 -14.94
N LEU A 668 11.53 16.07 -14.58
CA LEU A 668 11.18 16.86 -13.39
C LEU A 668 11.79 16.25 -12.12
N ALA A 669 11.66 14.94 -11.91
CA ALA A 669 12.30 14.26 -10.78
C ALA A 669 13.84 14.33 -10.82
N ALA A 670 14.44 14.25 -12.02
CA ALA A 670 15.88 14.42 -12.20
C ALA A 670 16.33 15.86 -11.88
N ASP A 671 15.51 16.88 -12.15
CA ASP A 671 15.81 18.27 -11.78
C ASP A 671 15.84 18.48 -10.26
N PHE A 672 15.20 17.58 -9.49
CA PHE A 672 15.30 17.47 -8.02
C PHE A 672 16.37 16.44 -7.55
N ASP A 673 17.36 16.13 -8.40
CA ASP A 673 18.47 15.21 -8.06
C ASP A 673 18.01 13.80 -7.65
N HIS A 674 16.89 13.31 -8.20
CA HIS A 674 16.54 11.90 -8.04
C HIS A 674 17.47 11.03 -8.90
N ASP A 675 18.29 10.22 -8.24
CA ASP A 675 19.30 9.32 -8.78
C ASP A 675 18.76 8.38 -9.90
N ARG A 676 17.75 7.54 -9.61
CA ARG A 676 17.07 6.62 -10.55
C ARG A 676 16.35 7.35 -11.67
N ALA A 677 15.68 8.48 -11.37
CA ALA A 677 15.03 9.27 -12.41
C ALA A 677 16.06 9.80 -13.42
N THR A 678 17.16 10.34 -12.91
CA THR A 678 18.28 10.86 -13.70
C THR A 678 18.85 9.77 -14.61
N PHE A 679 19.02 8.54 -14.10
CA PHE A 679 19.39 7.39 -14.92
C PHE A 679 18.35 7.08 -16.00
N ASN A 680 17.07 7.07 -15.65
CA ASN A 680 15.99 6.79 -16.60
C ASN A 680 15.93 7.83 -17.72
N VAL A 681 16.14 9.13 -17.42
CA VAL A 681 16.30 10.17 -18.45
C VAL A 681 17.46 9.85 -19.39
N GLY A 682 18.61 9.44 -18.86
CA GLY A 682 19.73 8.95 -19.68
C GLY A 682 19.35 7.76 -20.57
N SER A 683 18.54 6.82 -20.05
CA SER A 683 18.00 5.69 -20.79
C SER A 683 17.09 6.09 -21.95
N TYR A 684 16.24 7.12 -21.77
CA TYR A 684 15.41 7.66 -22.85
C TYR A 684 16.26 8.25 -23.99
N TYR A 685 17.30 9.03 -23.69
CA TYR A 685 18.24 9.54 -24.70
C TYR A 685 19.08 8.43 -25.35
N HIS A 686 19.45 7.40 -24.59
CA HIS A 686 20.20 6.26 -25.13
C HIS A 686 19.34 5.47 -26.15
N ARG A 687 18.07 5.22 -25.86
CA ARG A 687 17.19 4.38 -26.68
C ARG A 687 16.40 5.13 -27.75
N GLY A 688 16.37 6.46 -27.71
CA GLY A 688 15.54 7.25 -28.62
C GLY A 688 14.03 7.07 -28.38
N GLN A 689 13.62 6.80 -27.13
CA GLN A 689 12.21 6.66 -26.77
C GLN A 689 11.65 8.05 -26.42
N ASN A 690 10.60 8.53 -27.10
CA ASN A 690 10.04 9.88 -26.88
C ASN A 690 11.04 11.06 -27.03
N THR A 691 12.25 10.79 -27.54
CA THR A 691 13.32 11.74 -27.86
C THR A 691 14.19 11.14 -28.97
N ALA A 692 14.95 11.95 -29.70
CA ALA A 692 16.00 11.42 -30.58
C ALA A 692 17.13 10.77 -29.75
N ILE A 693 17.81 9.79 -30.33
CA ILE A 693 19.02 9.19 -29.74
C ILE A 693 20.08 10.28 -29.56
N ASP A 694 20.63 10.40 -28.35
CA ASP A 694 21.71 11.34 -28.01
C ASP A 694 22.62 10.72 -26.94
N ILE A 695 23.67 10.03 -27.39
CA ILE A 695 24.58 9.29 -26.52
C ILE A 695 25.34 10.22 -25.57
N ASN A 696 25.74 11.41 -26.02
CA ASN A 696 26.44 12.37 -25.16
C ASN A 696 25.54 12.83 -24.02
N LYS A 697 24.28 13.20 -24.31
CA LYS A 697 23.31 13.50 -23.24
C LYS A 697 23.07 12.28 -22.34
N ALA A 698 22.95 11.08 -22.90
CA ALA A 698 22.77 9.87 -22.09
C ALA A 698 23.94 9.70 -21.10
N ILE A 699 25.17 9.89 -21.55
CA ILE A 699 26.38 9.85 -20.71
C ILE A 699 26.36 10.94 -19.65
N ASP A 700 25.96 12.17 -19.98
CA ASP A 700 25.85 13.27 -19.02
C ASP A 700 24.87 12.92 -17.89
N TYR A 701 23.69 12.40 -18.24
CA TYR A 701 22.68 11.96 -17.27
C TYR A 701 23.15 10.74 -16.46
N TYR A 702 23.76 9.74 -17.09
CA TYR A 702 24.33 8.61 -16.36
C TYR A 702 25.44 9.07 -15.41
N THR A 703 26.31 9.99 -15.83
CA THR A 703 27.38 10.55 -14.98
C THR A 703 26.79 11.30 -13.79
N ARG A 704 25.77 12.13 -13.99
CA ARG A 704 25.07 12.81 -12.90
C ARG A 704 24.42 11.81 -11.94
N SER A 705 23.72 10.80 -12.45
CA SER A 705 23.09 9.75 -11.66
C SER A 705 24.10 8.92 -10.86
N ALA A 706 25.25 8.61 -11.46
CA ALA A 706 26.37 7.94 -10.83
C ALA A 706 26.98 8.78 -9.69
N ASN A 707 27.08 10.10 -9.86
CA ASN A 707 27.52 11.04 -8.81
C ASN A 707 26.50 11.18 -7.67
N LEU A 708 25.21 10.93 -7.94
CA LEU A 708 24.15 10.84 -6.94
C LEU A 708 24.13 9.48 -6.21
N GLY A 709 25.00 8.54 -6.57
CA GLY A 709 25.14 7.23 -5.92
C GLY A 709 24.35 6.10 -6.58
N TYR A 710 23.78 6.28 -7.79
CA TYR A 710 23.04 5.20 -8.43
C TYR A 710 23.97 4.17 -9.08
N ILE A 711 24.05 2.98 -8.49
CA ILE A 711 24.98 1.91 -8.91
C ILE A 711 24.80 1.50 -10.38
N ASN A 712 23.57 1.36 -10.86
CA ASN A 712 23.28 0.97 -12.24
C ASN A 712 23.78 2.02 -13.25
N ALA A 713 23.94 3.29 -12.83
CA ALA A 713 24.53 4.32 -13.68
C ALA A 713 26.06 4.14 -13.80
N GLN A 714 26.73 3.77 -12.70
CA GLN A 714 28.16 3.41 -12.72
C GLN A 714 28.40 2.22 -13.66
N GLU A 715 27.60 1.17 -13.53
CA GLU A 715 27.68 0.00 -14.42
C GLU A 715 27.48 0.38 -15.88
N ARG A 716 26.46 1.19 -16.16
CA ARG A 716 26.16 1.64 -17.52
C ARG A 716 27.31 2.42 -18.13
N LEU A 717 27.94 3.32 -17.37
CA LEU A 717 29.12 4.06 -17.82
C LEU A 717 30.33 3.14 -18.04
N GLY A 718 30.54 2.15 -17.16
CA GLY A 718 31.57 1.13 -17.33
C GLY A 718 31.45 0.37 -18.66
N PHE A 719 30.22 -0.02 -19.03
CA PHE A 719 29.95 -0.63 -20.34
C PHE A 719 30.10 0.35 -21.50
N ILE A 720 29.62 1.59 -21.37
CA ILE A 720 29.74 2.59 -22.44
C ILE A 720 31.21 2.84 -22.81
N TYR A 721 32.07 3.03 -21.82
CA TYR A 721 33.49 3.32 -22.05
C TYR A 721 34.35 2.08 -22.36
N SER A 722 33.77 0.87 -22.42
CA SER A 722 34.52 -0.36 -22.72
C SER A 722 34.30 -0.85 -24.15
N VAL A 723 33.35 -1.74 -24.38
CA VAL A 723 33.19 -2.46 -25.68
C VAL A 723 31.91 -2.09 -26.43
N SER A 724 31.17 -1.07 -25.98
CA SER A 724 29.82 -0.75 -26.48
C SER A 724 29.74 -0.21 -27.91
N GLN A 725 30.84 0.27 -28.49
CA GLN A 725 30.90 1.02 -29.76
C GLN A 725 30.09 2.33 -29.80
N LEU A 726 29.48 2.75 -28.68
CA LEU A 726 28.72 3.99 -28.59
C LEU A 726 29.62 5.23 -28.52
N VAL A 727 30.83 5.06 -28.00
CA VAL A 727 31.90 6.07 -27.94
C VAL A 727 33.24 5.37 -28.18
N THR A 728 34.28 6.15 -28.48
CA THR A 728 35.65 5.62 -28.47
C THR A 728 35.97 5.06 -27.07
N PRO A 729 36.44 3.80 -26.97
CA PRO A 729 36.76 3.19 -25.68
C PRO A 729 37.72 4.04 -24.84
N ASP A 730 37.42 4.14 -23.55
CA ASP A 730 38.24 4.80 -22.52
C ASP A 730 38.32 3.84 -21.33
N TYR A 731 39.25 2.88 -21.45
CA TYR A 731 39.39 1.80 -20.48
C TYR A 731 39.72 2.31 -19.07
N ALA A 732 40.39 3.46 -18.94
CA ALA A 732 40.67 4.09 -17.65
C ALA A 732 39.38 4.53 -16.95
N LYS A 733 38.45 5.17 -17.69
CA LYS A 733 37.11 5.47 -17.16
C LYS A 733 36.31 4.21 -16.88
N ALA A 734 36.34 3.22 -17.77
CA ALA A 734 35.63 1.96 -17.56
C ALA A 734 36.09 1.25 -16.28
N ALA A 735 37.41 1.14 -16.08
CA ALA A 735 38.02 0.56 -14.89
C ALA A 735 37.63 1.32 -13.62
N LYS A 736 37.63 2.66 -13.66
CA LYS A 736 37.18 3.50 -12.53
C LYS A 736 35.73 3.19 -12.14
N HIS A 737 34.81 3.11 -13.12
CA HIS A 737 33.40 2.84 -12.86
C HIS A 737 33.16 1.42 -12.32
N PHE A 738 33.75 0.39 -12.95
CA PHE A 738 33.61 -0.98 -12.44
C PHE A 738 34.30 -1.19 -11.10
N LYS A 739 35.42 -0.48 -10.84
CA LYS A 739 36.05 -0.49 -9.52
C LYS A 739 35.14 0.10 -8.46
N ALA A 740 34.46 1.22 -8.73
CA ALA A 740 33.50 1.80 -7.80
C ALA A 740 32.37 0.81 -7.48
N VAL A 741 31.84 0.13 -8.51
CA VAL A 741 30.79 -0.90 -8.34
C VAL A 741 31.28 -2.08 -7.50
N PHE A 742 32.50 -2.56 -7.75
CA PHE A 742 33.11 -3.66 -7.01
C PHE A 742 33.44 -3.31 -5.56
N ASP A 743 33.93 -2.10 -5.31
CA ASP A 743 34.26 -1.62 -3.97
C ASP A 743 32.99 -1.46 -3.10
N GLU A 744 31.86 -1.10 -3.70
CA GLU A 744 30.55 -1.05 -3.05
C GLU A 744 29.94 -2.45 -2.83
N GLU A 745 29.96 -3.30 -3.87
CA GLU A 745 29.43 -4.66 -3.82
C GLU A 745 30.42 -5.66 -4.42
N GLN A 746 31.14 -6.37 -3.53
CA GLN A 746 32.15 -7.40 -3.86
C GLN A 746 31.52 -8.73 -4.32
N SER A 747 30.58 -8.64 -5.27
CA SER A 747 29.97 -9.80 -5.90
C SER A 747 30.89 -10.40 -6.97
N VAL A 748 30.66 -11.68 -7.28
CA VAL A 748 31.40 -12.39 -8.34
C VAL A 748 31.21 -11.69 -9.70
N ILE A 749 29.99 -11.26 -10.04
CA ILE A 749 29.73 -10.57 -11.31
C ILE A 749 30.50 -9.23 -11.40
N ASN A 750 30.59 -8.48 -10.31
CA ASN A 750 31.31 -7.20 -10.29
C ASN A 750 32.83 -7.39 -10.34
N ALA A 751 33.35 -8.43 -9.69
CA ALA A 751 34.74 -8.84 -9.81
C ALA A 751 35.10 -9.19 -11.27
N PHE A 752 34.23 -9.93 -11.96
CA PHE A 752 34.43 -10.31 -13.36
C PHE A 752 34.32 -9.11 -14.32
N LYS A 753 33.45 -8.12 -14.05
CA LYS A 753 33.39 -6.87 -14.84
C LYS A 753 34.70 -6.08 -14.71
N LEU A 754 35.24 -5.96 -13.50
CA LEU A 754 36.50 -5.27 -13.26
C LEU A 754 37.68 -6.05 -13.87
N ALA A 755 37.72 -7.36 -13.67
CA ALA A 755 38.73 -8.23 -14.27
C ALA A 755 38.72 -8.10 -15.79
N MET A 756 37.54 -8.16 -16.43
CA MET A 756 37.38 -8.01 -17.87
C MET A 756 38.10 -6.78 -18.40
N ILE A 757 37.93 -5.60 -17.78
CA ILE A 757 38.62 -4.39 -18.22
C ILE A 757 40.13 -4.50 -18.04
N HIS A 758 40.62 -5.03 -16.92
CA HIS A 758 42.04 -5.24 -16.72
C HIS A 758 42.67 -6.21 -17.75
N CYS A 759 41.89 -7.16 -18.27
CA CYS A 759 42.35 -8.11 -19.27
C CYS A 759 42.36 -7.53 -20.70
N ILE A 760 41.33 -6.75 -21.09
CA ILE A 760 41.14 -6.28 -22.48
C ILE A 760 41.66 -4.86 -22.75
N ALA A 761 42.01 -4.10 -21.72
CA ALA A 761 42.45 -2.73 -21.89
C ALA A 761 43.75 -2.62 -22.71
N ASN A 762 43.98 -1.43 -23.26
CA ASN A 762 45.24 -1.08 -23.93
C ASN A 762 46.42 -1.01 -22.93
N ASP A 763 47.65 -0.99 -23.45
CA ASP A 763 48.88 -1.04 -22.64
C ASP A 763 48.97 0.00 -21.50
N GLU A 764 48.27 1.14 -21.62
CA GLU A 764 48.26 2.18 -20.59
C GLU A 764 47.42 1.81 -19.35
N THR A 765 46.37 1.03 -19.51
CA THR A 765 45.41 0.69 -18.44
C THR A 765 45.35 -0.81 -18.14
N LYS A 766 45.93 -1.65 -19.00
CA LYS A 766 45.99 -3.10 -18.84
C LYS A 766 46.72 -3.48 -17.56
N ASP A 767 46.12 -4.35 -16.77
CA ASP A 767 46.75 -4.94 -15.58
C ASP A 767 46.44 -6.43 -15.54
N ILE A 768 47.26 -7.21 -16.24
CA ILE A 768 47.03 -8.64 -16.38
C ILE A 768 47.14 -9.38 -15.03
N ASN A 769 47.91 -8.83 -14.08
CA ASN A 769 48.06 -9.42 -12.75
C ASN A 769 46.77 -9.25 -11.95
N GLU A 770 46.18 -8.05 -11.96
CA GLU A 770 44.92 -7.80 -11.27
C GLU A 770 43.75 -8.55 -11.93
N CYS A 771 43.71 -8.61 -13.27
CA CYS A 771 42.81 -9.46 -14.05
C CYS A 771 42.80 -10.90 -13.51
N PHE A 772 43.96 -11.57 -13.46
CA PHE A 772 44.04 -12.96 -13.00
C PHE A 772 43.87 -13.10 -11.48
N SER A 773 44.28 -12.11 -10.69
CA SER A 773 44.06 -12.09 -9.23
C SER A 773 42.56 -12.15 -8.91
N LEU A 774 41.76 -11.29 -9.54
CA LEU A 774 40.31 -11.24 -9.39
C LEU A 774 39.66 -12.53 -9.88
N LEU A 775 40.03 -13.00 -11.07
CA LEU A 775 39.49 -14.22 -11.65
C LEU A 775 39.77 -15.45 -10.79
N ASN A 776 40.97 -15.59 -10.23
CA ASN A 776 41.32 -16.70 -9.35
C ASN A 776 40.62 -16.61 -7.98
N THR A 777 40.51 -15.40 -7.42
CA THR A 777 39.88 -15.20 -6.10
C THR A 777 38.37 -15.44 -6.11
N TYR A 778 37.71 -15.09 -7.22
CA TYR A 778 36.25 -15.17 -7.36
C TYR A 778 35.78 -16.35 -8.21
N GLY A 779 36.66 -17.02 -8.95
CA GLY A 779 36.34 -18.16 -9.80
C GLY A 779 35.72 -19.34 -9.03
N ASP A 780 36.27 -19.69 -7.87
CA ASP A 780 35.74 -20.76 -7.02
C ASP A 780 34.39 -20.42 -6.35
N LYS A 781 34.00 -19.14 -6.39
CA LYS A 781 32.73 -18.65 -5.82
C LYS A 781 31.61 -18.58 -6.86
N VAL A 782 31.89 -18.92 -8.13
CA VAL A 782 30.87 -18.93 -9.18
C VAL A 782 29.91 -20.09 -8.97
N ASP A 783 28.65 -19.76 -8.64
CA ASP A 783 27.56 -20.74 -8.60
C ASP A 783 26.86 -20.88 -9.96
N THR A 784 25.86 -21.76 -10.04
CA THR A 784 25.12 -22.04 -11.29
C THR A 784 24.42 -20.81 -11.86
N ASN A 785 23.89 -19.90 -11.02
CA ASN A 785 23.17 -18.72 -11.49
C ASN A 785 24.16 -17.68 -12.01
N THR A 786 25.18 -17.38 -11.22
CA THR A 786 26.22 -16.40 -11.56
C THR A 786 27.01 -16.82 -12.79
N ARG A 787 27.17 -18.14 -13.00
CA ARG A 787 27.79 -18.68 -14.21
C ARG A 787 27.11 -18.18 -15.47
N GLU A 788 25.79 -18.03 -15.48
CA GLU A 788 25.04 -17.50 -16.61
C GLU A 788 25.32 -16.00 -16.82
N ASP A 789 25.46 -15.24 -15.73
CA ASP A 789 25.68 -13.78 -15.76
C ASP A 789 27.09 -13.40 -16.26
N ILE A 790 28.11 -14.23 -16.01
CA ILE A 790 29.50 -13.93 -16.40
C ILE A 790 29.88 -14.41 -17.82
N ARG A 791 29.00 -15.16 -18.51
CA ARG A 791 29.29 -15.76 -19.83
C ARG A 791 29.72 -14.72 -20.85
N GLU A 792 29.03 -13.60 -20.87
CA GLU A 792 29.28 -12.53 -21.83
C GLU A 792 30.65 -11.87 -21.56
N LEU A 793 30.97 -11.63 -20.29
CA LEU A 793 32.25 -11.04 -19.87
C LEU A 793 33.44 -11.91 -20.27
N LEU A 794 33.27 -13.23 -20.19
CA LEU A 794 34.30 -14.19 -20.61
C LEU A 794 34.47 -14.21 -22.12
N ALA A 795 33.38 -14.15 -22.88
CA ALA A 795 33.45 -14.00 -24.32
C ALA A 795 34.18 -12.70 -24.70
N ILE A 796 33.89 -11.59 -24.03
CA ILE A 796 34.60 -10.32 -24.23
C ILE A 796 36.10 -10.48 -23.94
N MET A 797 36.48 -11.06 -22.80
CA MET A 797 37.88 -11.30 -22.46
C MET A 797 38.62 -12.14 -23.50
N MET A 798 37.95 -13.16 -24.06
CA MET A 798 38.55 -14.04 -25.06
C MET A 798 38.63 -13.40 -26.45
N LEU A 799 37.59 -12.65 -26.85
CA LEU A 799 37.45 -12.09 -28.20
C LEU A 799 38.15 -10.74 -28.36
N GLU A 800 38.28 -9.95 -27.30
CA GLU A 800 38.87 -8.60 -27.34
C GLU A 800 40.24 -8.51 -26.64
N GLY A 801 40.62 -9.52 -25.83
CA GLY A 801 41.89 -9.52 -25.10
C GLY A 801 43.06 -10.02 -25.94
N GLU A 802 44.24 -9.45 -25.71
CA GLU A 802 45.50 -9.93 -26.30
C GLU A 802 46.37 -10.56 -25.22
N TYR A 803 46.73 -11.84 -25.37
CA TYR A 803 47.48 -12.58 -24.36
C TYR A 803 48.71 -13.27 -24.95
N SER A 804 49.80 -13.31 -24.18
CA SER A 804 50.89 -14.25 -24.43
C SER A 804 50.43 -15.69 -24.17
N ASP A 805 51.17 -16.67 -24.70
CA ASP A 805 50.88 -18.10 -24.49
C ASP A 805 50.75 -18.49 -23.00
N THR A 806 51.47 -17.80 -22.11
CA THR A 806 51.44 -18.09 -20.67
C THR A 806 50.21 -17.49 -19.99
N GLU A 807 49.83 -16.28 -20.38
CA GLU A 807 48.63 -15.59 -19.88
C GLU A 807 47.37 -16.31 -20.36
N LEU A 808 47.33 -16.71 -21.64
CA LEU A 808 46.22 -17.47 -22.20
C LEU A 808 46.02 -18.81 -21.47
N ARG A 809 47.10 -19.54 -21.15
CA ARG A 809 47.00 -20.77 -20.34
C ARG A 809 46.46 -20.51 -18.93
N THR A 810 46.81 -19.37 -18.35
CA THR A 810 46.29 -18.97 -17.04
C THR A 810 44.78 -18.71 -17.12
N LEU A 811 44.34 -17.93 -18.10
CA LEU A 811 42.92 -17.67 -18.35
C LEU A 811 42.13 -18.95 -18.62
N GLN A 812 42.66 -19.85 -19.44
CA GLN A 812 42.08 -21.17 -19.71
C GLN A 812 41.97 -22.03 -18.45
N THR A 813 42.94 -21.95 -17.55
CA THR A 813 42.89 -22.67 -16.26
C THR A 813 41.77 -22.11 -15.38
N THR A 814 41.61 -20.79 -15.30
CA THR A 814 40.49 -20.18 -14.57
C THR A 814 39.14 -20.55 -15.19
N LEU A 815 39.02 -20.53 -16.53
CA LEU A 815 37.83 -21.00 -17.23
C LEU A 815 37.52 -22.48 -16.94
N LYS A 816 38.54 -23.32 -16.78
CA LYS A 816 38.39 -24.73 -16.38
C LYS A 816 37.80 -24.87 -15.00
N THR A 817 38.29 -24.08 -14.05
CA THR A 817 37.74 -24.06 -12.69
C THR A 817 36.26 -23.66 -12.70
N VAL A 818 35.89 -22.65 -13.50
CA VAL A 818 34.52 -22.11 -13.52
C VAL A 818 33.51 -23.01 -14.25
N PHE A 819 33.90 -23.63 -15.38
CA PHE A 819 32.98 -24.39 -16.24
C PHE A 819 33.23 -25.90 -16.30
N GLY A 820 34.38 -26.38 -15.81
CA GLY A 820 34.76 -27.79 -15.93
C GLY A 820 35.01 -28.23 -17.37
N LEU A 821 35.39 -27.31 -18.26
CA LEU A 821 35.57 -27.57 -19.70
C LEU A 821 37.03 -27.86 -20.03
N ASP A 822 37.30 -28.37 -21.24
CA ASP A 822 38.66 -28.63 -21.72
C ASP A 822 39.03 -27.68 -22.87
N PHE A 823 40.22 -27.07 -22.80
CA PHE A 823 40.58 -25.86 -23.57
C PHE A 823 41.67 -26.12 -24.60
N ASP A 824 41.47 -27.16 -25.40
CA ASP A 824 42.39 -27.53 -26.46
C ASP A 824 41.83 -27.13 -27.83
N THR A 825 42.69 -27.20 -28.83
CA THR A 825 42.42 -26.82 -30.23
C THR A 825 41.20 -27.57 -30.75
N THR A 826 40.14 -26.82 -31.08
CA THR A 826 38.86 -27.36 -31.55
C THR A 826 38.70 -27.05 -33.04
N GLU A 827 38.28 -28.03 -33.83
CA GLU A 827 37.92 -27.87 -35.24
C GLU A 827 36.41 -27.67 -35.36
N ILE A 828 35.98 -26.80 -36.29
CA ILE A 828 34.57 -26.50 -36.55
C ILE A 828 34.15 -27.02 -37.93
N SER A 829 32.98 -27.67 -38.00
CA SER A 829 32.33 -28.05 -39.26
C SER A 829 30.95 -27.40 -39.33
N ILE A 830 30.70 -26.58 -40.37
CA ILE A 830 29.42 -25.90 -40.55
C ILE A 830 28.42 -26.84 -41.23
N GLU A 831 27.30 -27.10 -40.54
CA GLU A 831 26.23 -27.97 -41.04
C GLU A 831 25.20 -27.16 -41.84
N ARG A 832 24.74 -26.04 -41.28
CA ARG A 832 23.78 -25.12 -41.94
C ARG A 832 24.17 -23.67 -41.68
N SER A 833 23.99 -22.82 -42.69
CA SER A 833 24.21 -21.36 -42.60
C SER A 833 23.15 -20.64 -43.44
N GLY A 834 22.63 -19.53 -42.94
CA GLY A 834 21.68 -18.67 -43.65
C GLY A 834 20.43 -18.34 -42.83
N LEU A 835 19.27 -18.28 -43.49
CA LEU A 835 17.99 -17.92 -42.89
C LEU A 835 17.20 -19.17 -42.49
N PHE A 836 16.62 -19.13 -41.31
CA PHE A 836 15.85 -20.18 -40.67
C PHE A 836 14.49 -19.68 -40.20
N GLN A 837 13.53 -20.59 -40.05
CA GLN A 837 12.22 -20.33 -39.46
C GLN A 837 11.91 -21.38 -38.40
N LEU A 838 11.39 -20.91 -37.27
CA LEU A 838 10.90 -21.79 -36.22
C LEU A 838 9.49 -22.30 -36.59
N VAL A 839 9.36 -23.60 -36.84
CA VAL A 839 8.10 -24.28 -37.19
C VAL A 839 7.69 -25.26 -36.10
N LEU A 840 6.40 -25.57 -35.96
CA LEU A 840 5.92 -26.61 -35.05
C LEU A 840 6.09 -27.98 -35.71
N SER A 841 6.81 -28.90 -35.07
CA SER A 841 7.03 -30.24 -35.62
C SER A 841 5.98 -31.23 -35.15
N ASP A 842 5.32 -31.88 -36.10
CA ASP A 842 4.41 -33.01 -35.84
C ASP A 842 5.17 -34.26 -35.34
N LYS A 843 6.48 -34.32 -35.58
CA LYS A 843 7.35 -35.47 -35.29
C LYS A 843 7.81 -35.53 -33.82
N TYR A 844 7.72 -34.41 -33.10
CA TYR A 844 8.23 -34.26 -31.73
C TYR A 844 7.15 -33.79 -30.74
N ASN A 845 5.91 -34.29 -30.87
CA ASN A 845 4.79 -33.93 -29.98
C ASN A 845 4.54 -32.40 -29.90
N GLY A 846 4.69 -31.68 -31.02
CA GLY A 846 4.49 -30.23 -31.07
C GLY A 846 5.67 -29.39 -30.54
N ARG A 847 6.86 -29.98 -30.36
CA ARG A 847 8.09 -29.20 -30.12
C ARG A 847 8.54 -28.50 -31.40
N SER A 848 9.11 -27.30 -31.23
CA SER A 848 9.58 -26.48 -32.36
C SER A 848 10.78 -27.11 -33.08
N GLU A 849 10.74 -27.13 -34.41
CA GLU A 849 11.81 -27.53 -35.32
C GLU A 849 12.28 -26.31 -36.12
N VAL A 850 13.52 -26.34 -36.60
CA VAL A 850 14.15 -25.23 -37.34
C VAL A 850 14.25 -25.61 -38.82
N GLU A 851 13.40 -25.00 -39.63
CA GLU A 851 13.41 -25.14 -41.10
C GLU A 851 14.38 -24.13 -41.72
N GLN A 852 15.24 -24.57 -42.63
CA GLN A 852 16.16 -23.68 -43.33
C GLN A 852 15.46 -23.09 -44.57
N LEU A 853 15.17 -21.78 -44.51
CA LEU A 853 14.52 -21.05 -45.59
C LEU A 853 15.48 -20.64 -46.71
N SER A 854 16.74 -20.33 -46.37
CA SER A 854 17.74 -19.89 -47.34
C SER A 854 19.15 -20.27 -46.90
N LYS A 855 20.00 -20.60 -47.87
CA LYS A 855 21.46 -20.75 -47.71
C LYS A 855 22.24 -19.49 -48.05
N LEU A 856 21.55 -18.43 -48.49
CA LEU A 856 22.17 -17.18 -48.90
C LEU A 856 22.55 -16.36 -47.68
N ASP A 857 23.62 -15.59 -47.85
CA ASP A 857 24.12 -14.66 -46.84
C ASP A 857 23.39 -13.31 -46.90
N ASN A 858 22.73 -13.02 -48.02
CA ASN A 858 21.90 -11.84 -48.22
C ASN A 858 20.44 -12.29 -48.32
N PHE A 859 19.57 -11.73 -47.48
CA PHE A 859 18.17 -12.10 -47.46
C PHE A 859 17.26 -10.95 -47.03
N VAL A 860 16.01 -11.05 -47.46
CA VAL A 860 14.89 -10.20 -47.03
C VAL A 860 14.05 -11.01 -46.06
N TYR A 861 13.64 -10.38 -44.95
CA TYR A 861 12.85 -11.05 -43.92
C TYR A 861 11.42 -10.52 -43.88
N LYS A 862 10.51 -11.33 -43.32
CA LYS A 862 9.09 -10.97 -43.16
C LYS A 862 8.79 -10.72 -41.69
N LEU A 863 8.12 -9.60 -41.40
CA LEU A 863 7.58 -9.34 -40.06
C LEU A 863 6.63 -10.48 -39.65
N ASP A 864 6.63 -10.85 -38.36
CA ASP A 864 5.73 -11.85 -37.74
C ASP A 864 5.92 -13.33 -38.14
N SER A 865 7.10 -13.72 -38.64
CA SER A 865 7.36 -15.08 -39.12
C SER A 865 8.28 -15.95 -38.24
N LYS A 866 8.66 -15.47 -37.03
CA LYS A 866 9.63 -16.13 -36.12
C LYS A 866 10.94 -16.56 -36.84
N GLN A 867 11.41 -15.72 -37.77
CA GLN A 867 12.62 -15.95 -38.54
C GLN A 867 13.88 -15.67 -37.72
N ARG A 868 14.94 -16.44 -38.00
CA ARG A 868 16.27 -16.29 -37.41
C ARG A 868 17.33 -16.50 -38.46
N PHE A 869 18.52 -15.92 -38.30
CA PHE A 869 19.64 -16.20 -39.20
C PHE A 869 20.90 -16.50 -38.41
N GLY A 870 21.82 -17.25 -39.02
CA GLY A 870 23.13 -17.55 -38.44
C GLY A 870 23.68 -18.87 -38.92
N VAL A 871 24.33 -19.60 -38.02
CA VAL A 871 24.97 -20.88 -38.34
C VAL A 871 24.68 -21.95 -37.31
N GLU A 872 24.57 -23.18 -37.79
CA GLU A 872 24.57 -24.41 -37.03
C GLU A 872 25.80 -25.23 -37.42
N PHE A 873 26.48 -25.80 -36.43
CA PHE A 873 27.79 -26.41 -36.61
C PHE A 873 28.04 -27.53 -35.60
N THR A 874 29.03 -28.36 -35.92
CA THR A 874 29.59 -29.37 -35.03
C THR A 874 31.02 -28.98 -34.66
N LEU A 875 31.46 -29.46 -33.49
CA LEU A 875 32.81 -29.23 -32.97
C LEU A 875 33.51 -30.57 -32.79
N ASP A 876 34.77 -30.67 -33.23
CA ASP A 876 35.58 -31.88 -33.07
C ASP A 876 36.97 -31.56 -32.51
N ARG A 877 37.57 -32.54 -31.84
CA ARG A 877 38.91 -32.51 -31.27
C ARG A 877 39.47 -33.93 -31.17
N LYS A 878 40.75 -34.08 -31.49
CA LYS A 878 41.48 -35.34 -31.35
C LYS A 878 41.49 -35.84 -29.89
N GLY A 879 40.90 -37.03 -29.66
CA GLY A 879 40.94 -37.73 -28.36
C GLY A 879 39.75 -37.48 -27.42
N LEU A 880 38.65 -36.89 -27.91
CA LEU A 880 37.43 -36.59 -27.14
C LEU A 880 36.75 -37.81 -26.49
N ASP A 881 36.44 -37.73 -25.19
CA ASP A 881 35.52 -38.63 -24.48
C ASP A 881 34.20 -37.91 -24.13
N SER A 882 33.12 -38.32 -24.80
CA SER A 882 31.74 -37.82 -24.62
C SER A 882 31.21 -37.78 -23.18
N ARG A 883 31.78 -38.56 -22.25
CA ARG A 883 31.33 -38.63 -20.85
C ARG A 883 32.12 -37.73 -19.90
N ARG A 884 33.26 -37.21 -20.35
CA ARG A 884 34.22 -36.48 -19.50
C ARG A 884 34.57 -35.10 -20.05
N ASP A 885 34.44 -34.91 -21.35
CA ASP A 885 34.91 -33.70 -22.02
C ASP A 885 33.73 -32.80 -22.41
N GLY A 886 33.87 -31.51 -22.11
CA GLY A 886 33.01 -30.44 -22.62
C GLY A 886 33.83 -29.44 -23.43
N LEU A 887 33.25 -28.90 -24.50
CA LEU A 887 33.89 -27.90 -25.36
C LEU A 887 33.35 -26.50 -25.09
N VAL A 888 34.09 -25.48 -25.53
CA VAL A 888 33.69 -24.08 -25.49
C VAL A 888 34.14 -23.35 -26.75
N VAL A 889 33.26 -22.48 -27.26
CA VAL A 889 33.61 -21.50 -28.29
C VAL A 889 32.98 -20.15 -27.94
N PHE A 890 33.59 -19.08 -28.42
CA PHE A 890 33.17 -17.70 -28.17
C PHE A 890 32.71 -17.09 -29.48
N THR A 891 31.58 -16.41 -29.50
CA THR A 891 31.05 -15.77 -30.70
C THR A 891 30.93 -14.26 -30.51
N LYS A 892 31.36 -13.51 -31.53
CA LYS A 892 31.18 -12.07 -31.66
C LYS A 892 30.26 -11.81 -32.84
N TRP A 893 29.20 -11.07 -32.61
CA TRP A 893 28.35 -10.54 -33.66
C TRP A 893 28.48 -9.03 -33.69
N TYR A 894 28.94 -8.47 -34.80
CA TYR A 894 29.08 -7.04 -35.02
C TYR A 894 28.05 -6.59 -36.06
N PHE A 895 27.18 -5.66 -35.67
CA PHE A 895 26.13 -5.11 -36.51
C PHE A 895 26.45 -3.69 -36.95
N THR A 896 26.47 -3.47 -38.26
CA THR A 896 26.56 -2.16 -38.90
C THR A 896 25.23 -1.85 -39.58
N PRO A 897 24.43 -0.89 -39.06
CA PRO A 897 23.17 -0.51 -39.69
C PRO A 897 23.41 0.19 -41.04
N ASP A 898 22.45 0.09 -41.95
CA ASP A 898 22.47 0.83 -43.22
C ASP A 898 22.20 2.33 -43.02
N ASP A 899 21.42 2.69 -41.99
CA ASP A 899 21.16 4.08 -41.59
C ASP A 899 22.29 4.60 -40.69
N PRO A 900 23.04 5.63 -41.11
CA PRO A 900 24.13 6.19 -40.32
C PRO A 900 23.68 6.90 -39.03
N ASN A 901 22.38 7.12 -38.82
CA ASN A 901 21.84 7.66 -37.58
C ASN A 901 21.54 6.59 -36.53
N GLN A 902 21.70 5.31 -36.87
CA GLN A 902 21.56 4.20 -35.93
C GLN A 902 22.93 3.78 -35.40
N ASN A 903 22.95 3.27 -34.17
CA ASN A 903 24.18 2.83 -33.53
C ASN A 903 24.64 1.48 -34.10
N GLU A 904 25.95 1.29 -34.14
CA GLU A 904 26.55 -0.03 -34.28
C GLU A 904 26.38 -0.82 -32.97
N TYR A 905 26.27 -2.13 -33.08
CA TYR A 905 26.10 -3.00 -31.91
C TYR A 905 27.05 -4.19 -31.97
N VAL A 906 27.57 -4.58 -30.81
CA VAL A 906 28.38 -5.78 -30.66
C VAL A 906 27.75 -6.67 -29.61
N TYR A 907 27.68 -7.95 -29.93
CA TYR A 907 27.10 -8.95 -29.05
C TYR A 907 28.08 -10.10 -28.88
N TYR A 908 28.33 -10.46 -27.63
CA TYR A 908 29.25 -11.51 -27.25
C TYR A 908 28.48 -12.70 -26.69
N GLN A 909 28.92 -13.92 -27.02
CA GLN A 909 28.30 -15.13 -26.50
C GLN A 909 29.34 -16.20 -26.23
N THR A 910 29.29 -16.79 -25.03
CA THR A 910 30.01 -18.04 -24.74
C THR A 910 29.08 -19.21 -24.99
N LEU A 911 29.45 -20.11 -25.91
CA LEU A 911 28.77 -21.39 -26.12
C LEU A 911 29.60 -22.49 -25.46
N TRP A 912 28.98 -23.34 -24.63
CA TRP A 912 29.60 -24.56 -24.13
C TRP A 912 28.61 -25.71 -24.11
N GLY A 913 29.11 -26.94 -24.04
CA GLY A 913 28.27 -28.11 -24.03
C GLY A 913 29.01 -29.39 -24.41
N ASN A 914 28.21 -30.45 -24.62
CA ASN A 914 28.73 -31.74 -25.04
C ASN A 914 29.25 -31.65 -26.49
N PRO A 915 30.44 -32.19 -26.80
CA PRO A 915 31.04 -32.14 -28.13
C PRO A 915 30.12 -32.66 -29.25
N PHE A 916 29.29 -33.66 -28.95
CA PHE A 916 28.39 -34.31 -29.92
C PHE A 916 27.00 -33.66 -29.99
N SER A 917 26.78 -32.53 -29.33
CA SER A 917 25.56 -31.74 -29.51
C SER A 917 25.61 -30.99 -30.84
N GLU A 918 24.45 -30.65 -31.38
CA GLU A 918 24.36 -29.65 -32.44
C GLU A 918 24.53 -28.26 -31.81
N TRP A 919 25.48 -27.49 -32.33
CA TRP A 919 25.78 -26.14 -31.86
C TRP A 919 25.15 -25.12 -32.79
N SER A 920 24.72 -23.99 -32.24
CA SER A 920 24.20 -22.90 -33.07
C SER A 920 24.49 -21.54 -32.45
N THR A 921 24.68 -20.55 -33.32
CA THR A 921 24.65 -19.14 -32.95
C THR A 921 23.82 -18.41 -33.99
N VAL A 922 22.73 -17.80 -33.52
CA VAL A 922 21.71 -17.19 -34.37
C VAL A 922 21.24 -15.85 -33.80
N ARG A 923 20.70 -15.01 -34.67
CA ARG A 923 20.02 -13.75 -34.34
C ARG A 923 18.56 -13.83 -34.78
N THR A 924 17.68 -13.32 -33.94
CA THR A 924 16.23 -13.27 -34.21
C THR A 924 15.89 -12.00 -34.96
N LEU A 925 14.99 -12.10 -35.93
CA LEU A 925 14.45 -10.97 -36.67
C LEU A 925 13.04 -10.66 -36.16
N ASP A 926 12.82 -9.42 -35.72
CA ASP A 926 11.56 -8.93 -35.16
C ASP A 926 11.23 -7.50 -35.64
N GLU A 927 10.19 -6.89 -35.06
CA GLU A 927 9.73 -5.55 -35.39
C GLU A 927 10.71 -4.42 -35.05
N THR A 928 11.75 -4.70 -34.27
CA THR A 928 12.82 -3.76 -33.91
C THR A 928 14.07 -3.94 -34.77
N SER A 929 14.13 -5.00 -35.58
CA SER A 929 15.26 -5.29 -36.46
C SER A 929 15.30 -4.28 -37.62
N VAL A 930 16.50 -3.87 -37.98
CA VAL A 930 16.75 -2.85 -39.01
C VAL A 930 17.70 -3.39 -40.09
N PRO A 931 17.60 -2.91 -41.34
CA PRO A 931 18.53 -3.30 -42.40
C PRO A 931 19.99 -2.98 -42.05
N GLY A 932 20.89 -3.87 -42.45
CA GLY A 932 22.31 -3.70 -42.22
C GLY A 932 23.11 -4.99 -42.35
N LYS A 933 24.40 -4.90 -42.01
CA LYS A 933 25.38 -5.98 -42.11
C LYS A 933 25.70 -6.54 -40.72
N TRP A 934 25.67 -7.86 -40.62
CA TRP A 934 26.02 -8.61 -39.42
C TRP A 934 27.26 -9.46 -39.69
N GLN A 935 28.35 -9.18 -38.99
CA GLN A 935 29.58 -9.97 -39.04
C GLN A 935 29.61 -10.91 -37.83
N LEU A 936 29.73 -12.20 -38.09
CA LEU A 936 29.91 -13.26 -37.10
C LEU A 936 31.37 -13.71 -37.10
N THR A 937 31.98 -13.77 -35.93
CA THR A 937 33.26 -14.44 -35.68
C THR A 937 33.03 -15.52 -34.62
N ILE A 938 33.48 -16.75 -34.87
CA ILE A 938 33.53 -17.86 -33.90
C ILE A 938 35.00 -18.14 -33.60
N MET A 939 35.35 -18.09 -32.32
CA MET A 939 36.71 -18.24 -31.81
C MET A 939 36.79 -19.42 -30.85
N GLY A 940 37.88 -20.18 -30.94
CA GLY A 940 38.19 -21.29 -30.04
C GLY A 940 38.78 -20.81 -28.71
N SER A 941 38.89 -21.74 -27.76
CA SER A 941 39.52 -21.52 -26.46
C SER A 941 41.00 -21.13 -26.51
N ASN A 942 41.67 -21.35 -27.63
CA ASN A 942 43.06 -20.96 -27.90
C ASN A 942 43.18 -19.62 -28.64
N GLN A 943 42.12 -18.81 -28.66
CA GLN A 943 42.00 -17.56 -29.43
C GLN A 943 42.15 -17.71 -30.96
N ALA A 944 42.19 -18.94 -31.50
CA ALA A 944 42.17 -19.14 -32.93
C ALA A 944 40.77 -18.84 -33.48
N THR A 945 40.71 -18.01 -34.51
CA THR A 945 39.46 -17.80 -35.27
C THR A 945 39.14 -19.08 -36.03
N LEU A 946 38.01 -19.69 -35.68
CA LEU A 946 37.56 -20.95 -36.26
C LEU A 946 36.66 -20.72 -37.48
N TYR A 947 35.85 -19.67 -37.44
CA TYR A 947 34.91 -19.36 -38.51
C TYR A 947 34.54 -17.87 -38.53
N GLU A 948 34.41 -17.29 -39.72
CA GLU A 948 33.89 -15.95 -39.92
C GLU A 948 32.85 -15.91 -41.03
N LYS A 949 31.84 -15.07 -40.86
CA LYS A 949 30.76 -14.93 -41.83
C LYS A 949 30.13 -13.55 -41.77
N THR A 950 29.74 -13.00 -42.92
CA THR A 950 28.93 -11.78 -42.98
C THR A 950 27.56 -12.11 -43.54
N PHE A 951 26.52 -11.61 -42.90
CA PHE A 951 25.13 -11.67 -43.36
C PHE A 951 24.63 -10.26 -43.64
N THR A 952 23.88 -10.06 -44.72
CA THR A 952 23.22 -8.79 -45.04
C THR A 952 21.72 -8.95 -44.94
N VAL A 953 21.11 -8.20 -44.02
CA VAL A 953 19.66 -8.16 -43.84
C VAL A 953 19.12 -6.95 -44.60
N SER A 954 18.35 -7.18 -45.66
CA SER A 954 17.82 -6.13 -46.54
C SER A 954 16.31 -6.04 -46.45
N ALA A 955 15.77 -4.83 -46.27
CA ALA A 955 14.34 -4.49 -46.26
C ALA A 955 13.43 -5.28 -45.28
N VAL A 956 12.38 -4.59 -44.85
CA VAL A 956 11.27 -5.16 -44.09
C VAL A 956 10.09 -5.23 -45.05
N ASN A 957 9.52 -6.42 -45.27
CA ASN A 957 8.28 -6.57 -46.04
C ASN A 957 7.12 -6.94 -45.12
#